data_AF-A0A1G7W6B5-F1
#
_entry.id   AF-A0A1G7W6B5-F1
#
_cell.length_a   1.000
_cell.length_b   1.000
_cell.length_c   1.000
_cell.angle_alpha   90.00
_cell.angle_beta   90.00
_cell.angle_gamma   90.00
#
_symmetry.space_group_name_H-M   'P 1'
#
loop_
_entity.id
_entity.type
_entity.pdbx_description
1 polymer ?
#
loop_
_entity_poly.entity_id
_entity_poly.type
_entity_poly.pdbx_seq_one_letter_code
_entity_poly.pdbx_strand_id
1 'polypeptide(L)'
;MKKHTLLLFLFFFHFSNIYGQSVTLEKGKQFEVDVHTETRSPDMADYSTLTFAFKVEGKDGPNTVLECRIVKVVMSSLYAKYPGSNSILNTDSIHTLKLNSSWLLLHLALMHQPLTVTMSPRGQLLSITGVDKALQAAIDKWGLSDAMASQLKANGKSFPETSITGIFTQLPPQTISYKSEWTSDNLNYKVTAINGALLYITSTSIKTGNGQGMSGSGIFNQVTGLMEQWQYATETKFEQEEEGRKIMVPQYAYKQSLRYGERHYTQDTAWISMAIKTSRSFSDALKTNTMFDSVKVHRYFRDNDAKFGNDPYYVVTRLNLMQEIAGSSNYDAYSKMLRNTPTRFLKDEEGHLFNKFVEVSNTSADSAYVISKYLYKTRLFDQLIQESYAQSFLSSDIASLMQDEGFKRYVALQKLSDADVKKVLAEQSEQRRNSVQKANELLLLLHQDKDVLIQQKINPLYLWVNAKKHEQEPNLLNKTAKAFMHMDDASMKAGNGSRYALLTYKLLLGAHATAKANALLLKTIENLERYSADTLNANHYADQNMLAYAWYLKYQAEKPADSVKALQYLSKAARCSPATTKEKAHASYYDRVFLHSKESYREEFIERLFNSGDDTQALKVFVDHVNAGLDNIDELQKLYESHFTNKSFKDFFVSDVISTWKTAPPFTLKALDGKEYSLAAFRNSWLVLEFWGTWCGPCRAEMPQINAFNKELSEGKHSGINFLSIACRDNEQEVKLYITANKFEIPAAMANDTIEKQYSVSSYPSKIIISPEGKMLTLKFGGDWTGIIKKLNQMYPANN
;
A
#
# COMPACT_ATOMS: atom_id res chain seq x y z
N MET A 1 -40.65 11.07 83.65
CA MET A 1 -40.24 12.49 83.81
C MET A 1 -38.72 12.57 83.87
N LYS A 2 -38.19 13.63 83.26
CA LYS A 2 -36.77 13.96 83.03
C LYS A 2 -35.97 14.26 84.33
N LYS A 3 -34.61 14.23 84.18
CA LYS A 3 -33.54 14.92 84.96
C LYS A 3 -33.06 14.19 86.24
N HIS A 4 -31.79 14.13 86.65
CA HIS A 4 -30.55 14.87 86.35
C HIS A 4 -29.38 14.09 87.04
N THR A 5 -28.27 13.73 86.39
CA THR A 5 -26.92 14.32 86.56
C THR A 5 -25.91 13.25 87.00
N LEU A 6 -24.84 13.02 86.24
CA LEU A 6 -23.53 12.76 86.84
C LEU A 6 -22.41 13.27 85.91
N LEU A 7 -21.49 13.98 86.55
CA LEU A 7 -20.38 14.74 86.03
C LEU A 7 -19.28 13.88 85.38
N LEU A 8 -18.60 14.54 84.43
CA LEU A 8 -17.24 14.36 83.95
C LEU A 8 -16.26 13.70 84.95
N PHE A 9 -15.45 12.77 84.43
CA PHE A 9 -14.01 12.77 84.70
C PHE A 9 -13.25 12.62 83.37
N LEU A 10 -12.47 13.65 83.06
CA LEU A 10 -11.51 13.74 81.98
C LEU A 10 -10.37 12.74 82.20
N PHE A 11 -10.13 11.86 81.23
CA PHE A 11 -8.79 11.33 80.98
C PHE A 11 -8.31 11.88 79.63
N PHE A 12 -7.43 12.87 79.72
CA PHE A 12 -6.59 13.33 78.63
C PHE A 12 -5.61 12.20 78.26
N PHE A 13 -5.90 11.47 77.17
CA PHE A 13 -4.83 10.84 76.40
C PHE A 13 -4.39 11.84 75.32
N HIS A 14 -3.20 12.43 75.53
CA HIS A 14 -2.44 13.07 74.45
C HIS A 14 -1.99 11.99 73.45
N PHE A 15 -2.80 11.72 72.43
CA PHE A 15 -2.28 11.18 71.17
C PHE A 15 -1.76 12.37 70.35
N SER A 16 -0.47 12.64 70.47
CA SER A 16 0.24 13.52 69.55
C SER A 16 0.61 12.73 68.29
N ASN A 17 0.09 13.17 67.15
CA ASN A 17 0.53 12.93 65.76
C ASN A 17 0.54 11.44 65.31
N ILE A 18 -0.21 10.97 64.31
CA ILE A 18 -0.29 11.40 62.91
C ILE A 18 -1.62 10.87 62.35
N TYR A 19 -2.60 11.72 62.03
CA TYR A 19 -3.79 11.32 61.25
C TYR A 19 -3.65 11.81 59.81
N GLY A 20 -2.76 11.13 59.06
CA GLY A 20 -2.78 11.17 57.60
C GLY A 20 -3.78 10.13 57.08
N GLN A 21 -4.28 10.33 55.86
CA GLN A 21 -5.04 9.35 55.08
C GLN A 21 -4.52 7.91 55.31
N SER A 22 -5.42 6.96 55.59
CA SER A 22 -5.14 5.53 55.62
C SER A 22 -6.04 4.84 54.60
N VAL A 23 -5.48 4.12 53.63
CA VAL A 23 -6.24 3.23 52.75
C VAL A 23 -6.75 2.06 53.59
N THR A 24 -8.01 2.12 54.00
CA THR A 24 -8.68 1.15 54.88
C THR A 24 -9.62 0.24 54.09
N LEU A 25 -9.05 -0.57 53.21
CA LEU A 25 -9.79 -1.54 52.43
C LEU A 25 -9.87 -2.90 53.16
N GLU A 26 -11.07 -3.47 53.22
CA GLU A 26 -11.29 -4.78 53.83
C GLU A 26 -10.76 -5.91 52.92
N LYS A 27 -9.98 -6.83 53.49
CA LYS A 27 -9.46 -8.00 52.79
C LYS A 27 -10.60 -8.80 52.14
N GLY A 28 -10.41 -9.19 50.88
CA GLY A 28 -11.36 -9.95 50.09
C GLY A 28 -12.43 -9.11 49.38
N LYS A 29 -12.53 -7.79 49.66
CA LYS A 29 -13.41 -6.92 48.88
C LYS A 29 -12.86 -6.70 47.47
N GLN A 30 -13.78 -6.43 46.56
CA GLN A 30 -13.48 -6.18 45.16
C GLN A 30 -14.16 -4.91 44.67
N PHE A 31 -13.50 -4.22 43.77
CA PHE A 31 -14.02 -3.05 43.07
C PHE A 31 -13.40 -2.95 41.69
N GLU A 32 -14.09 -2.25 40.80
CA GLU A 32 -13.63 -1.93 39.46
C GLU A 32 -13.49 -0.43 39.29
N VAL A 33 -12.59 -0.04 38.40
CA VAL A 33 -12.37 1.34 38.00
C VAL A 33 -12.41 1.40 36.48
N ASP A 34 -13.39 2.14 35.97
CA ASP A 34 -13.46 2.50 34.56
C ASP A 34 -12.69 3.80 34.35
N VAL A 35 -11.65 3.74 33.51
CA VAL A 35 -10.83 4.88 33.10
C VAL A 35 -11.12 5.17 31.63
N HIS A 36 -11.76 6.30 31.38
CA HIS A 36 -12.07 6.82 30.06
C HIS A 36 -11.17 8.01 29.74
N THR A 37 -10.48 7.94 28.61
CA THR A 37 -9.65 9.01 28.09
C THR A 37 -10.07 9.36 26.68
N GLU A 38 -10.07 10.65 26.42
CA GLU A 38 -10.48 11.22 25.15
C GLU A 38 -9.48 12.31 24.75
N THR A 39 -8.94 12.20 23.55
CA THR A 39 -8.05 13.20 22.97
C THR A 39 -8.62 13.67 21.64
N ARG A 40 -8.85 14.97 21.51
CA ARG A 40 -9.43 15.60 20.33
C ARG A 40 -8.52 16.69 19.78
N SER A 41 -8.24 16.66 18.50
CA SER A 41 -7.65 17.76 17.74
C SER A 41 -8.41 17.90 16.39
N PRO A 42 -8.16 18.95 15.59
CA PRO A 42 -8.81 19.10 14.29
C PRO A 42 -8.65 17.89 13.36
N ASP A 43 -7.54 17.15 13.49
CA ASP A 43 -7.16 16.04 12.61
C ASP A 43 -7.17 14.66 13.31
N MET A 44 -7.48 14.59 14.62
CA MET A 44 -7.40 13.38 15.45
C MET A 44 -8.56 13.30 16.45
N ALA A 45 -9.17 12.12 16.58
CA ALA A 45 -10.08 11.82 17.68
C ALA A 45 -9.83 10.40 18.20
N ASP A 46 -9.20 10.33 19.37
CA ASP A 46 -8.85 9.07 20.02
C ASP A 46 -9.66 8.89 21.30
N TYR A 47 -10.17 7.67 21.48
CA TYR A 47 -10.98 7.30 22.63
C TYR A 47 -10.51 5.96 23.17
N SER A 48 -10.35 5.88 24.49
CA SER A 48 -10.13 4.61 25.16
C SER A 48 -10.87 4.52 26.49
N THR A 49 -11.35 3.32 26.78
CA THR A 49 -11.94 2.93 28.05
C THR A 49 -11.26 1.65 28.52
N LEU A 50 -10.59 1.72 29.66
CA LEU A 50 -9.97 0.59 30.34
C LEU A 50 -10.74 0.31 31.62
N THR A 51 -11.14 -0.95 31.84
CA THR A 51 -11.68 -1.38 33.13
C THR A 51 -10.62 -2.18 33.88
N PHE A 52 -10.22 -1.67 35.04
CA PHE A 52 -9.35 -2.36 35.98
C PHE A 52 -10.20 -2.96 37.10
N ALA A 53 -10.06 -4.26 37.37
CA ALA A 53 -10.63 -4.94 38.51
C ALA A 53 -9.57 -5.10 39.59
N PHE A 54 -9.93 -4.74 40.83
CA PHE A 54 -9.07 -4.84 42.00
C PHE A 54 -9.68 -5.77 43.04
N LYS A 55 -8.85 -6.61 43.65
CA LYS A 55 -9.19 -7.43 44.81
C LYS A 55 -8.20 -7.14 45.93
N VAL A 56 -8.72 -6.88 47.11
CA VAL A 56 -7.91 -6.55 48.28
C VAL A 56 -7.31 -7.83 48.86
N GLU A 57 -6.00 -8.00 48.73
CA GLU A 57 -5.31 -9.21 49.23
C GLU A 57 -4.95 -9.08 50.71
N GLY A 58 -4.68 -7.86 51.18
CA GLY A 58 -4.40 -7.56 52.59
C GLY A 58 -3.45 -6.39 52.76
N LYS A 59 -2.52 -6.54 53.71
CA LYS A 59 -1.46 -5.57 54.00
C LYS A 59 -0.09 -6.25 54.00
N ASP A 60 0.93 -5.54 53.53
CA ASP A 60 2.35 -5.89 53.63
C ASP A 60 3.10 -4.75 54.32
N GLY A 61 3.58 -5.00 55.54
CA GLY A 61 3.99 -3.93 56.45
C GLY A 61 2.87 -2.89 56.63
N PRO A 62 3.17 -1.58 56.54
CA PRO A 62 2.14 -0.53 56.60
C PRO A 62 1.36 -0.38 55.27
N ASN A 63 1.73 -1.08 54.20
CA ASN A 63 1.22 -0.86 52.85
C ASN A 63 0.00 -1.74 52.54
N THR A 64 -0.91 -1.24 51.71
CA THR A 64 -2.04 -2.03 51.19
C THR A 64 -1.64 -2.75 49.91
N VAL A 65 -2.01 -4.03 49.81
CA VAL A 65 -1.70 -4.87 48.64
C VAL A 65 -2.99 -5.26 47.93
N LEU A 66 -3.02 -5.00 46.62
CA LEU A 66 -4.15 -5.29 45.73
C LEU A 66 -3.71 -6.22 44.61
N GLU A 67 -4.50 -7.25 44.32
CA GLU A 67 -4.47 -7.90 43.00
C GLU A 67 -5.23 -7.00 42.03
N CYS A 68 -4.63 -6.69 40.88
CA CYS A 68 -5.21 -5.88 39.82
C CYS A 68 -5.22 -6.65 38.50
N ARG A 69 -6.31 -6.56 37.73
CA ARG A 69 -6.46 -7.15 36.40
C ARG A 69 -7.11 -6.15 35.46
N ILE A 70 -6.65 -6.06 34.21
CA ILE A 70 -7.41 -5.36 33.15
C ILE A 70 -8.47 -6.34 32.64
N VAL A 71 -9.76 -6.04 32.82
CA VAL A 71 -10.85 -6.99 32.52
C VAL A 71 -11.70 -6.60 31.31
N LYS A 72 -11.58 -5.35 30.85
CA LYS A 72 -12.22 -4.86 29.61
C LYS A 72 -11.39 -3.76 28.97
N VAL A 73 -11.31 -3.79 27.65
CA VAL A 73 -10.62 -2.78 26.85
C VAL A 73 -11.46 -2.41 25.64
N VAL A 74 -11.79 -1.13 25.54
CA VAL A 74 -12.44 -0.55 24.36
C VAL A 74 -11.61 0.63 23.91
N MET A 75 -11.06 0.57 22.69
CA MET A 75 -10.19 1.58 22.12
C MET A 75 -10.54 1.80 20.67
N SER A 76 -10.58 3.05 20.26
CA SER A 76 -10.70 3.44 18.87
C SER A 76 -9.83 4.66 18.63
N SER A 77 -8.87 4.53 17.72
CA SER A 77 -8.12 5.65 17.18
C SER A 77 -8.57 5.94 15.76
N LEU A 78 -9.08 7.15 15.52
CA LEU A 78 -9.52 7.64 14.22
C LEU A 78 -8.44 8.57 13.65
N TYR A 79 -7.28 8.02 13.35
CA TYR A 79 -6.18 8.79 12.80
C TYR A 79 -6.34 8.91 11.28
N ALA A 80 -7.29 9.74 10.84
CA ALA A 80 -7.84 9.76 9.47
C ALA A 80 -6.85 10.07 8.34
N LYS A 81 -5.62 10.51 8.64
CA LYS A 81 -4.66 11.05 7.65
C LYS A 81 -3.55 10.09 7.20
N TYR A 82 -3.33 8.98 7.92
CA TYR A 82 -2.27 8.02 7.59
C TYR A 82 -2.84 6.65 7.21
N PRO A 83 -2.46 6.08 6.05
CA PRO A 83 -2.82 4.70 5.70
C PRO A 83 -2.29 3.72 6.77
N GLY A 84 -3.18 2.89 7.34
CA GLY A 84 -2.83 1.84 8.31
C GLY A 84 -2.90 2.21 9.80
N SER A 85 -3.32 3.44 10.13
CA SER A 85 -3.26 4.02 11.48
C SER A 85 -4.42 3.67 12.42
N ASN A 86 -5.51 3.05 11.94
CA ASN A 86 -6.70 2.81 12.76
C ASN A 86 -6.47 1.64 13.74
N SER A 87 -6.15 1.95 15.00
CA SER A 87 -6.13 0.98 16.09
C SER A 87 -7.54 0.82 16.66
N ILE A 88 -8.21 -0.30 16.35
CA ILE A 88 -9.53 -0.62 16.90
C ILE A 88 -9.41 -1.89 17.72
N LEU A 89 -9.65 -1.79 19.03
CA LEU A 89 -9.71 -2.92 19.95
C LEU A 89 -11.01 -2.86 20.75
N ASN A 90 -11.84 -3.87 20.58
CA ASN A 90 -13.09 -4.00 21.33
C ASN A 90 -13.22 -5.41 21.86
N THR A 91 -13.04 -5.58 23.17
CA THR A 91 -13.16 -6.90 23.82
C THR A 91 -14.60 -7.41 23.90
N ASP A 92 -15.61 -6.54 23.76
CA ASP A 92 -17.03 -6.96 23.69
C ASP A 92 -17.40 -7.50 22.30
N SER A 93 -16.62 -7.15 21.27
CA SER A 93 -16.85 -7.54 19.86
C SER A 93 -15.52 -7.92 19.21
N ILE A 94 -14.89 -8.94 19.78
CA ILE A 94 -13.50 -9.32 19.52
C ILE A 94 -13.18 -9.57 18.04
N HIS A 95 -14.15 -10.07 17.27
CA HIS A 95 -14.03 -10.32 15.83
C HIS A 95 -13.94 -9.05 14.97
N THR A 96 -14.08 -7.85 15.56
CA THR A 96 -13.93 -6.56 14.88
C THR A 96 -12.56 -5.91 15.12
N LEU A 97 -11.67 -6.59 15.86
CA LEU A 97 -10.31 -6.16 16.20
C LEU A 97 -9.43 -5.99 14.95
N LYS A 98 -8.68 -4.89 14.88
CA LYS A 98 -7.58 -4.70 13.93
C LYS A 98 -6.25 -4.67 14.67
N LEU A 99 -5.43 -5.69 14.48
CA LEU A 99 -4.10 -5.79 15.09
C LEU A 99 -3.08 -5.08 14.19
N ASN A 100 -2.66 -3.87 14.57
CA ASN A 100 -1.69 -3.08 13.79
C ASN A 100 -0.65 -2.32 14.63
N SER A 101 -0.65 -2.48 15.96
CA SER A 101 0.33 -1.81 16.82
C SER A 101 0.74 -2.65 18.02
N SER A 102 1.97 -2.42 18.49
CA SER A 102 2.48 -2.98 19.74
C SER A 102 1.70 -2.49 20.97
N TRP A 103 1.01 -1.36 20.85
CA TRP A 103 0.17 -0.82 21.91
C TRP A 103 -1.10 -1.64 22.12
N LEU A 104 -1.75 -2.08 21.03
CA LEU A 104 -2.86 -3.02 21.13
C LEU A 104 -2.43 -4.36 21.73
N LEU A 105 -1.27 -4.87 21.33
CA LEU A 105 -0.72 -6.11 21.90
C LEU A 105 -0.46 -5.98 23.40
N LEU A 106 -0.03 -4.82 23.89
CA LEU A 106 0.17 -4.59 25.32
C LEU A 106 -1.12 -4.77 26.12
N HIS A 107 -2.19 -4.11 25.69
CA HIS A 107 -3.49 -4.21 26.36
C HIS A 107 -4.00 -5.65 26.36
N LEU A 108 -3.84 -6.37 25.26
CA LEU A 108 -4.20 -7.79 25.15
C LEU A 108 -3.32 -8.69 26.03
N ALA A 109 -2.02 -8.36 26.17
CA ALA A 109 -1.06 -9.15 26.94
C ALA A 109 -1.31 -9.02 28.46
N LEU A 110 -1.75 -7.84 28.91
CA LEU A 110 -2.09 -7.59 30.31
C LEU A 110 -3.54 -7.95 30.67
N MET A 111 -4.37 -8.25 29.67
CA MET A 111 -5.77 -8.60 29.85
C MET A 111 -5.92 -9.85 30.72
N HIS A 112 -6.70 -9.73 31.78
CA HIS A 112 -6.93 -10.71 32.85
C HIS A 112 -5.68 -11.23 33.55
N GLN A 113 -4.51 -10.63 33.32
CA GLN A 113 -3.28 -11.04 34.00
C GLN A 113 -3.25 -10.47 35.41
N PRO A 114 -2.93 -11.28 36.43
CA PRO A 114 -2.82 -10.80 37.80
C PRO A 114 -1.56 -9.94 37.95
N LEU A 115 -1.76 -8.69 38.33
CA LEU A 115 -0.72 -7.74 38.70
C LEU A 115 -0.83 -7.44 40.20
N THR A 116 0.29 -7.29 40.89
CA THR A 116 0.28 -6.90 42.30
C THR A 116 0.59 -5.42 42.42
N VAL A 117 -0.37 -4.68 42.96
CA VAL A 117 -0.27 -3.24 43.20
C VAL A 117 -0.03 -3.01 44.69
N THR A 118 1.08 -2.37 45.01
CA THR A 118 1.44 -2.02 46.39
C THR A 118 1.29 -0.52 46.59
N MET A 119 0.56 -0.14 47.63
CA MET A 119 0.23 1.24 47.94
C MET A 119 0.66 1.63 49.34
N SER A 120 1.18 2.83 49.51
CA SER A 120 1.43 3.40 50.83
C SER A 120 0.13 3.57 51.63
N PRO A 121 0.20 3.69 52.96
CA PRO A 121 -0.97 4.08 53.77
C PRO A 121 -1.71 5.31 53.24
N ARG A 122 -0.99 6.26 52.61
CA ARG A 122 -1.53 7.54 52.14
C ARG A 122 -2.02 7.53 50.70
N GLY A 123 -2.19 6.35 50.09
CA GLY A 123 -2.72 6.26 48.73
C GLY A 123 -1.68 6.42 47.61
N GLN A 124 -0.40 6.68 47.91
CA GLN A 124 0.66 6.72 46.90
C GLN A 124 0.92 5.32 46.32
N LEU A 125 0.94 5.19 44.99
CA LEU A 125 1.39 4.00 44.28
C LEU A 125 2.89 3.80 44.50
N LEU A 126 3.30 2.66 45.05
CA LEU A 126 4.72 2.37 45.33
C LEU A 126 5.34 1.46 44.27
N SER A 127 4.59 0.45 43.82
CA SER A 127 5.06 -0.49 42.80
C SER A 127 3.91 -1.24 42.15
N ILE A 128 4.09 -1.62 40.89
CA ILE A 128 3.27 -2.62 40.19
C ILE A 128 4.20 -3.75 39.75
N THR A 129 3.93 -4.96 40.23
CA THR A 129 4.72 -6.15 39.87
C THR A 129 3.88 -7.16 39.11
N GLY A 130 4.54 -8.06 38.37
CA GLY A 130 3.89 -9.07 37.52
C GLY A 130 3.77 -8.70 36.04
N VAL A 131 4.08 -7.45 35.67
CA VAL A 131 4.02 -6.95 34.28
C VAL A 131 4.96 -7.77 33.38
N ASP A 132 6.24 -7.86 33.71
CA ASP A 132 7.21 -8.60 32.88
C ASP A 132 6.84 -10.08 32.71
N LYS A 133 6.30 -10.71 33.76
CA LYS A 133 5.84 -12.10 33.71
C LYS A 133 4.64 -12.25 32.76
N ALA A 134 3.67 -11.33 32.83
CA ALA A 134 2.52 -11.29 31.94
C ALA A 134 2.94 -11.09 30.47
N LEU A 135 3.84 -10.15 30.21
CA LEU A 135 4.34 -9.90 28.86
C LEU A 135 5.13 -11.09 28.31
N GLN A 136 6.00 -11.70 29.13
CA GLN A 136 6.74 -12.88 28.69
C GLN A 136 5.81 -14.05 28.39
N ALA A 137 4.80 -14.29 29.23
CA ALA A 137 3.80 -15.32 28.98
C ALA A 137 3.03 -15.07 27.66
N ALA A 138 2.69 -13.82 27.36
CA ALA A 138 2.06 -13.45 26.10
C ALA A 138 2.99 -13.63 24.89
N ILE A 139 4.26 -13.23 25.01
CA ILE A 139 5.30 -13.42 23.98
C ILE A 139 5.45 -14.90 23.64
N ASP A 140 5.59 -15.75 24.65
CA ASP A 140 5.76 -17.19 24.47
C ASP A 140 4.49 -17.82 23.89
N LYS A 141 3.33 -17.44 24.43
CA LYS A 141 2.03 -17.94 23.97
C LYS A 141 1.79 -17.61 22.51
N TRP A 142 2.07 -16.37 22.09
CA TRP A 142 1.82 -15.88 20.73
C TRP A 142 2.96 -16.19 19.76
N GLY A 143 4.14 -16.55 20.27
CA GLY A 143 5.35 -16.72 19.46
C GLY A 143 5.71 -15.42 18.75
N LEU A 144 5.79 -14.31 19.48
CA LEU A 144 6.09 -13.00 18.89
C LEU A 144 7.51 -12.95 18.35
N SER A 145 7.71 -12.19 17.26
CA SER A 145 9.05 -11.91 16.75
C SER A 145 9.87 -11.08 17.72
N ASP A 146 11.20 -11.20 17.68
CA ASP A 146 12.10 -10.51 18.61
C ASP A 146 11.91 -8.99 18.62
N ALA A 147 11.72 -8.40 17.43
CA ALA A 147 11.46 -6.97 17.29
C ALA A 147 10.14 -6.57 17.99
N MET A 148 9.08 -7.35 17.80
CA MET A 148 7.77 -7.07 18.40
C MET A 148 7.78 -7.34 19.91
N ALA A 149 8.44 -8.40 20.36
CA ALA A 149 8.62 -8.72 21.77
C ALA A 149 9.40 -7.61 22.50
N SER A 150 10.44 -7.07 21.88
CA SER A 150 11.23 -5.96 22.43
C SER A 150 10.40 -4.69 22.55
N GLN A 151 9.64 -4.33 21.52
CA GLN A 151 8.75 -3.17 21.55
C GLN A 151 7.63 -3.33 22.59
N LEU A 152 7.03 -4.51 22.69
CA LEU A 152 6.00 -4.82 23.68
C LEU A 152 6.52 -4.66 25.11
N LYS A 153 7.73 -5.15 25.40
CA LYS A 153 8.40 -4.97 26.70
C LYS A 153 8.69 -3.50 26.99
N ALA A 154 9.19 -2.75 26.00
CA ALA A 154 9.46 -1.32 26.16
C ALA A 154 8.19 -0.54 26.52
N ASN A 155 7.10 -0.80 25.79
CA ASN A 155 5.79 -0.21 26.03
C ASN A 155 5.24 -0.53 27.43
N GLY A 156 5.50 -1.75 27.93
CA GLY A 156 5.04 -2.21 29.23
C GLY A 156 5.70 -1.54 30.44
N LYS A 157 6.87 -0.89 30.28
CA LYS A 157 7.62 -0.31 31.40
C LYS A 157 6.88 0.80 32.13
N SER A 158 6.20 1.69 31.41
CA SER A 158 5.50 2.86 31.98
C SER A 158 3.98 2.75 31.94
N PHE A 159 3.41 1.89 31.10
CA PHE A 159 1.97 1.85 30.86
C PHE A 159 1.12 1.60 32.11
N PRO A 160 1.33 0.52 32.90
CA PRO A 160 0.44 0.23 34.02
C PRO A 160 0.52 1.32 35.09
N GLU A 161 1.72 1.84 35.33
CA GLU A 161 1.97 2.91 36.30
C GLU A 161 1.23 4.19 35.89
N THR A 162 1.41 4.66 34.65
CA THR A 162 0.72 5.85 34.13
C THR A 162 -0.80 5.72 34.13
N SER A 163 -1.32 4.51 33.90
CA SER A 163 -2.75 4.24 33.81
C SER A 163 -3.43 4.07 35.17
N ILE A 164 -2.69 3.60 36.19
CA ILE A 164 -3.23 3.32 37.54
C ILE A 164 -2.96 4.46 38.51
N THR A 165 -1.88 5.24 38.34
CA THR A 165 -1.53 6.32 39.28
C THR A 165 -2.67 7.31 39.48
N GLY A 166 -3.39 7.68 38.41
CA GLY A 166 -4.54 8.59 38.49
C GLY A 166 -5.75 8.05 39.26
N ILE A 167 -5.78 6.75 39.57
CA ILE A 167 -6.87 6.10 40.31
C ILE A 167 -6.83 6.44 41.79
N PHE A 168 -5.63 6.65 42.32
CA PHE A 168 -5.39 6.86 43.74
C PHE A 168 -4.85 8.28 43.97
N THR A 169 -5.58 9.08 44.74
CA THR A 169 -5.16 10.46 45.05
C THR A 169 -4.49 10.49 46.42
N GLN A 170 -3.28 11.05 46.44
CA GLN A 170 -2.55 11.33 47.67
C GLN A 170 -3.06 12.64 48.29
N LEU A 171 -3.53 12.57 49.54
CA LEU A 171 -3.93 13.74 50.31
C LEU A 171 -2.73 14.34 51.08
N PRO A 172 -2.76 15.66 51.36
CA PRO A 172 -1.74 16.32 52.16
C PRO A 172 -1.71 15.73 53.59
N PRO A 173 -0.56 15.81 54.30
CA PRO A 173 -0.38 15.24 55.63
C PRO A 173 -1.10 16.02 56.76
N GLN A 174 -2.15 16.77 56.43
CA GLN A 174 -2.90 17.64 57.34
C GLN A 174 -4.40 17.31 57.34
N THR A 175 -5.10 17.70 58.39
CA THR A 175 -6.57 17.53 58.47
C THR A 175 -7.27 18.33 57.38
N ILE A 176 -8.18 17.68 56.66
CA ILE A 176 -8.99 18.29 55.59
C ILE A 176 -10.41 18.51 56.10
N SER A 177 -10.90 19.74 55.96
CA SER A 177 -12.26 20.18 56.31
C SER A 177 -12.91 20.94 55.14
N TYR A 178 -14.15 21.40 55.33
CA TYR A 178 -14.84 22.19 54.31
C TYR A 178 -14.03 23.47 54.01
N LYS A 179 -13.84 23.76 52.71
CA LYS A 179 -12.98 24.83 52.18
C LYS A 179 -11.48 24.67 52.41
N SER A 180 -11.00 23.51 52.88
CA SER A 180 -9.56 23.23 52.85
C SER A 180 -9.02 23.30 51.42
N GLU A 181 -7.85 23.90 51.28
CA GLU A 181 -7.13 24.08 50.03
C GLU A 181 -5.69 23.56 50.19
N TRP A 182 -5.17 22.93 49.14
CA TRP A 182 -3.78 22.49 49.08
C TRP A 182 -3.31 22.39 47.64
N THR A 183 -2.00 22.29 47.46
CA THR A 183 -1.36 22.10 46.15
C THR A 183 -0.70 20.74 46.08
N SER A 184 -0.91 20.01 44.99
CA SER A 184 -0.16 18.80 44.61
C SER A 184 -0.07 18.73 43.09
N ASP A 185 1.05 18.26 42.55
CA ASP A 185 1.21 17.98 41.11
C ASP A 185 0.77 19.14 40.17
N ASN A 186 1.16 20.37 40.53
CA ASN A 186 0.80 21.62 39.81
C ASN A 186 -0.70 21.95 39.76
N LEU A 187 -1.52 21.30 40.59
CA LEU A 187 -2.94 21.57 40.75
C LEU A 187 -3.22 22.12 42.16
N ASN A 188 -4.08 23.13 42.23
CA ASN A 188 -4.69 23.61 43.46
C ASN A 188 -6.02 22.89 43.67
N TYR A 189 -6.14 22.18 44.78
CA TYR A 189 -7.33 21.45 45.17
C TYR A 189 -8.12 22.23 46.21
N LYS A 190 -9.45 22.09 46.18
CA LYS A 190 -10.37 22.71 47.12
C LYS A 190 -11.53 21.79 47.46
N VAL A 191 -11.84 21.65 48.75
CA VAL A 191 -13.05 20.96 49.20
C VAL A 191 -14.27 21.88 49.06
N THR A 192 -15.21 21.51 48.20
CA THR A 192 -16.41 22.29 47.89
C THR A 192 -17.66 21.81 48.62
N ALA A 193 -17.70 20.56 49.06
CA ALA A 193 -18.75 20.02 49.92
C ALA A 193 -18.27 18.79 50.69
N ILE A 194 -18.96 18.48 51.79
CA ILE A 194 -18.76 17.26 52.60
C ILE A 194 -20.13 16.62 52.84
N ASN A 195 -20.27 15.34 52.53
CA ASN A 195 -21.47 14.56 52.81
C ASN A 195 -21.08 13.22 53.46
N GLY A 196 -21.21 13.14 54.79
CA GLY A 196 -20.69 12.00 55.56
C GLY A 196 -19.18 11.83 55.35
N ALA A 197 -18.76 10.68 54.85
CA ALA A 197 -17.37 10.37 54.53
C ALA A 197 -16.90 10.86 53.14
N LEU A 198 -17.79 11.47 52.33
CA LEU A 198 -17.48 11.89 50.97
C LEU A 198 -17.04 13.36 50.94
N LEU A 199 -15.87 13.61 50.38
CA LEU A 199 -15.36 14.94 50.06
C LEU A 199 -15.56 15.23 48.57
N TYR A 200 -16.24 16.34 48.28
CA TYR A 200 -16.33 16.87 46.92
C TYR A 200 -15.16 17.83 46.72
N ILE A 201 -14.32 17.53 45.74
CA ILE A 201 -13.07 18.24 45.51
C ILE A 201 -13.07 18.80 44.09
N THR A 202 -12.67 20.06 43.95
CA THR A 202 -12.33 20.67 42.65
C THR A 202 -10.83 20.88 42.57
N SER A 203 -10.27 20.81 41.37
CA SER A 203 -8.88 21.16 41.09
C SER A 203 -8.77 22.17 39.96
N THR A 204 -7.79 23.05 40.05
CA THR A 204 -7.41 23.98 38.98
C THR A 204 -5.90 24.06 38.87
N SER A 205 -5.39 24.07 37.64
CA SER A 205 -3.94 24.22 37.40
C SER A 205 -3.43 25.56 37.91
N ILE A 206 -2.23 25.53 38.47
CA ILE A 206 -1.48 26.75 38.77
C ILE A 206 -1.06 27.36 37.43
N LYS A 207 -1.57 28.56 37.10
CA LYS A 207 -1.33 29.22 35.81
C LYS A 207 0.17 29.39 35.56
N THR A 208 0.73 28.63 34.63
CA THR A 208 2.04 28.90 34.01
C THR A 208 1.84 29.91 32.87
N GLY A 209 2.83 30.75 32.60
CA GLY A 209 2.75 31.92 31.67
C GLY A 209 2.29 31.65 30.22
N ASN A 210 2.06 30.39 29.84
CA ASN A 210 1.66 29.96 28.50
C ASN A 210 0.13 29.70 28.36
N GLY A 211 -0.69 30.04 29.37
CA GLY A 211 -2.15 29.96 29.27
C GLY A 211 -2.77 28.56 29.37
N GLN A 212 -1.98 27.48 29.46
CA GLN A 212 -2.50 26.13 29.65
C GLN A 212 -3.18 25.99 31.02
N GLY A 213 -4.50 25.81 31.00
CA GLY A 213 -5.32 25.57 32.17
C GLY A 213 -5.89 24.14 32.19
N MET A 214 -5.87 23.47 33.33
CA MET A 214 -6.61 22.23 33.57
C MET A 214 -7.57 22.46 34.73
N SER A 215 -8.81 21.99 34.59
CA SER A 215 -9.77 21.99 35.69
C SER A 215 -10.36 20.60 35.86
N GLY A 216 -10.61 20.23 37.11
CA GLY A 216 -11.15 18.93 37.45
C GLY A 216 -12.08 18.97 38.64
N SER A 217 -12.86 17.92 38.80
CA SER A 217 -13.77 17.72 39.91
C SER A 217 -13.95 16.24 40.22
N GLY A 218 -14.16 15.89 41.48
CA GLY A 218 -14.48 14.52 41.84
C GLY A 218 -14.88 14.33 43.29
N ILE A 219 -15.02 13.07 43.66
CA ILE A 219 -15.56 12.62 44.94
C ILE A 219 -14.56 11.66 45.57
N PHE A 220 -14.00 12.05 46.70
CA PHE A 220 -13.08 11.23 47.50
C PHE A 220 -13.77 10.65 48.72
N ASN A 221 -13.58 9.36 48.98
CA ASN A 221 -14.16 8.68 50.15
C ASN A 221 -13.12 8.52 51.25
N GLN A 222 -13.33 9.21 52.38
CA GLN A 222 -12.40 9.22 53.51
C GLN A 222 -12.33 7.90 54.28
N VAL A 223 -13.34 7.02 54.16
CA VAL A 223 -13.33 5.72 54.85
C VAL A 223 -12.48 4.72 54.08
N THR A 224 -12.65 4.65 52.76
CA THR A 224 -11.93 3.69 51.91
C THR A 224 -10.58 4.23 51.46
N GLY A 225 -10.42 5.56 51.41
CA GLY A 225 -9.25 6.22 50.85
C GLY A 225 -9.22 6.24 49.32
N LEU A 226 -10.34 5.95 48.65
CA LEU A 226 -10.45 5.85 47.19
C LEU A 226 -11.15 7.06 46.56
N MET A 227 -10.81 7.32 45.30
CA MET A 227 -11.52 8.27 44.45
C MET A 227 -12.71 7.58 43.78
N GLU A 228 -13.93 7.89 44.24
CA GLU A 228 -15.17 7.31 43.73
C GLU A 228 -15.45 7.75 42.29
N GLN A 229 -15.17 9.03 42.01
CA GLN A 229 -15.31 9.64 40.68
C GLN A 229 -14.27 10.74 40.52
N TRP A 230 -13.69 10.86 39.33
CA TRP A 230 -12.79 11.96 38.99
C TRP A 230 -12.95 12.33 37.52
N GLN A 231 -12.94 13.61 37.21
CA GLN A 231 -12.89 14.08 35.83
C GLN A 231 -12.04 15.34 35.75
N TYR A 232 -11.31 15.48 34.65
CA TYR A 232 -10.63 16.72 34.32
C TYR A 232 -10.55 16.91 32.81
N ALA A 233 -10.45 18.18 32.40
CA ALA A 233 -10.26 18.55 31.00
C ALA A 233 -9.30 19.73 30.89
N THR A 234 -8.56 19.78 29.78
CA THR A 234 -7.78 20.95 29.40
C THR A 234 -8.69 22.07 28.90
N GLU A 235 -8.37 23.32 29.21
CA GLU A 235 -9.07 24.50 28.68
C GLU A 235 -9.01 24.54 27.14
N THR A 236 -10.09 25.04 26.55
CA THR A 236 -10.56 24.62 25.21
C THR A 236 -9.80 25.24 24.02
N LYS A 237 -8.97 26.29 24.20
CA LYS A 237 -8.45 27.09 23.06
C LYS A 237 -7.13 27.81 23.33
N PHE A 238 -6.00 27.27 22.88
CA PHE A 238 -4.79 28.06 22.64
C PHE A 238 -4.13 27.66 21.32
N GLU A 239 -3.76 28.66 20.52
CA GLU A 239 -2.95 28.53 19.30
C GLU A 239 -1.48 28.62 19.72
N GLN A 240 -0.67 27.63 19.35
CA GLN A 240 0.78 27.69 19.50
C GLN A 240 1.40 28.01 18.14
N GLU A 241 2.31 28.98 18.10
CA GLU A 241 3.06 29.32 16.88
C GLU A 241 4.38 28.56 16.88
N GLU A 242 4.55 27.64 15.93
CA GLU A 242 5.77 26.85 15.75
C GLU A 242 6.22 27.04 14.29
N GLU A 243 7.45 27.54 14.10
CA GLU A 243 8.03 27.82 12.78
C GLU A 243 7.16 28.68 11.84
N GLY A 244 6.45 29.67 12.40
CA GLY A 244 5.57 30.56 11.62
C GLY A 244 4.24 29.94 11.18
N ARG A 245 3.88 28.78 11.74
CA ARG A 245 2.57 28.13 11.54
C ARG A 245 1.79 28.10 12.84
N LYS A 246 0.49 28.41 12.76
CA LYS A 246 -0.45 28.24 13.86
C LYS A 246 -0.83 26.77 14.00
N ILE A 247 -0.53 26.17 15.14
CA ILE A 247 -0.86 24.79 15.48
C ILE A 247 -1.90 24.79 16.60
N MET A 248 -2.98 24.04 16.40
CA MET A 248 -4.01 23.81 17.42
C MET A 248 -3.55 22.72 18.37
N VAL A 249 -3.46 23.04 19.68
CA VAL A 249 -3.12 22.06 20.72
C VAL A 249 -4.32 21.12 20.94
N PRO A 250 -4.11 19.79 21.06
CA PRO A 250 -5.19 18.83 21.32
C PRO A 250 -5.90 19.11 22.65
N GLN A 251 -7.23 18.97 22.67
CA GLN A 251 -8.03 18.89 23.88
C GLN A 251 -7.92 17.50 24.48
N TYR A 252 -7.65 17.44 25.77
CA TYR A 252 -7.57 16.21 26.53
C TYR A 252 -8.66 16.19 27.61
N ALA A 253 -9.41 15.09 27.66
CA ALA A 253 -10.40 14.82 28.68
C ALA A 253 -10.14 13.44 29.31
N TYR A 254 -10.24 13.39 30.63
CA TYR A 254 -10.10 12.19 31.43
C TYR A 254 -11.31 12.07 32.35
N LYS A 255 -11.88 10.87 32.42
CA LYS A 255 -12.95 10.53 33.35
C LYS A 255 -12.69 9.17 33.97
N GLN A 256 -12.88 9.10 35.27
CA GLN A 256 -12.79 7.89 36.06
C GLN A 256 -14.05 7.69 36.88
N SER A 257 -14.48 6.45 37.00
CA SER A 257 -15.56 6.06 37.90
C SER A 257 -15.28 4.71 38.57
N LEU A 258 -15.52 4.66 39.89
CA LEU A 258 -15.42 3.47 40.70
C LEU A 258 -16.76 2.72 40.76
N ARG A 259 -16.69 1.40 40.81
CA ARG A 259 -17.83 0.49 40.99
C ARG A 259 -17.47 -0.62 41.96
N TYR A 260 -18.31 -0.88 42.95
CA TYR A 260 -18.11 -2.00 43.88
C TYR A 260 -18.61 -3.33 43.29
N GLY A 261 -17.89 -4.43 43.57
CA GLY A 261 -18.16 -5.75 43.02
C GLY A 261 -17.61 -5.98 41.60
N GLU A 262 -17.69 -7.22 41.11
CA GLU A 262 -17.10 -7.66 39.84
C GLU A 262 -18.15 -7.73 38.71
N ARG A 263 -17.81 -7.28 37.50
CA ARG A 263 -18.51 -7.60 36.25
C ARG A 263 -17.90 -8.87 35.66
N HIS A 264 -18.76 -9.73 35.10
CA HIS A 264 -18.29 -10.87 34.34
C HIS A 264 -17.98 -10.43 32.91
N TYR A 265 -16.74 -10.69 32.47
CA TYR A 265 -16.27 -10.44 31.12
C TYR A 265 -15.81 -11.74 30.51
N THR A 266 -16.38 -12.10 29.37
CA THR A 266 -15.99 -13.30 28.63
C THR A 266 -14.96 -12.91 27.57
N GLN A 267 -13.74 -13.46 27.66
CA GLN A 267 -12.69 -13.22 26.68
C GLN A 267 -12.54 -14.41 25.74
N ASP A 268 -12.58 -14.20 24.43
CA ASP A 268 -12.17 -15.21 23.44
C ASP A 268 -10.63 -15.21 23.25
N THR A 269 -9.93 -15.73 24.26
CA THR A 269 -8.47 -15.85 24.23
C THR A 269 -7.97 -16.72 23.08
N ALA A 270 -8.80 -17.64 22.59
CA ALA A 270 -8.41 -18.55 21.52
C ALA A 270 -8.43 -17.83 20.17
N TRP A 271 -9.44 -17.01 19.91
CA TRP A 271 -9.48 -16.17 18.71
C TRP A 271 -8.34 -15.14 18.70
N ILE A 272 -8.09 -14.44 19.81
CA ILE A 272 -6.94 -13.50 19.91
C ILE A 272 -5.62 -14.23 19.60
N SER A 273 -5.43 -15.39 20.24
CA SER A 273 -4.20 -16.16 20.04
C SER A 273 -4.08 -16.66 18.61
N MET A 274 -5.19 -16.99 17.94
CA MET A 274 -5.19 -17.36 16.53
C MET A 274 -4.76 -16.17 15.68
N ALA A 275 -5.44 -15.02 15.81
CA ALA A 275 -5.19 -13.84 15.00
C ALA A 275 -3.76 -13.30 15.13
N ILE A 276 -3.19 -13.33 16.34
CA ILE A 276 -1.79 -12.90 16.54
C ILE A 276 -0.82 -13.92 15.93
N LYS A 277 -1.04 -15.22 16.15
CA LYS A 277 -0.13 -16.28 15.63
C LYS A 277 -0.08 -16.32 14.10
N THR A 278 -1.21 -16.07 13.46
CA THR A 278 -1.34 -16.06 12.01
C THR A 278 -0.98 -14.71 11.39
N SER A 279 -0.74 -13.67 12.20
CA SER A 279 -0.32 -12.36 11.71
C SER A 279 1.09 -12.40 11.14
N ARG A 280 1.22 -11.92 9.90
CA ARG A 280 2.50 -11.75 9.22
C ARG A 280 3.44 -10.78 9.95
N SER A 281 2.94 -9.76 10.62
CA SER A 281 3.78 -8.71 11.21
C SER A 281 4.24 -9.00 12.64
N PHE A 282 3.52 -9.85 13.39
CA PHE A 282 3.74 -10.00 14.82
C PHE A 282 4.38 -11.33 15.23
N SER A 283 4.10 -12.41 14.51
CA SER A 283 4.36 -13.77 14.98
C SER A 283 5.40 -14.50 14.15
N ASP A 284 6.30 -15.21 14.82
CA ASP A 284 7.24 -16.20 14.26
C ASP A 284 6.76 -17.64 14.47
N ALA A 285 5.62 -17.84 15.13
CA ALA A 285 5.07 -19.16 15.46
C ALA A 285 4.89 -20.07 14.23
N LEU A 286 4.63 -19.47 13.06
CA LEU A 286 4.39 -20.18 11.80
C LEU A 286 5.49 -19.94 10.76
N LYS A 287 6.63 -19.35 11.14
CA LYS A 287 7.67 -18.92 10.20
C LYS A 287 8.98 -19.68 10.34
N THR A 288 9.78 -19.59 9.28
CA THR A 288 11.21 -19.90 9.26
C THR A 288 11.92 -18.64 8.76
N ASN A 289 12.61 -17.96 9.66
CA ASN A 289 13.07 -16.58 9.48
C ASN A 289 11.86 -15.65 9.14
N THR A 290 11.88 -14.93 8.02
CA THR A 290 10.80 -14.01 7.62
C THR A 290 9.70 -14.65 6.78
N MET A 291 9.85 -15.92 6.36
CA MET A 291 8.90 -16.61 5.48
C MET A 291 8.01 -17.57 6.25
N PHE A 292 6.78 -17.80 5.78
CA PHE A 292 5.91 -18.82 6.36
C PHE A 292 6.44 -20.24 6.09
N ASP A 293 6.46 -21.05 7.14
CA ASP A 293 6.86 -22.45 7.10
C ASP A 293 5.64 -23.32 6.77
N SER A 294 5.68 -23.99 5.62
CA SER A 294 4.56 -24.79 5.12
C SER A 294 4.12 -25.88 6.09
N VAL A 295 5.08 -26.55 6.75
CA VAL A 295 4.80 -27.65 7.68
C VAL A 295 4.12 -27.12 8.93
N LYS A 296 4.60 -25.99 9.48
CA LYS A 296 3.97 -25.34 10.64
C LYS A 296 2.56 -24.85 10.30
N VAL A 297 2.38 -24.21 9.13
CA VAL A 297 1.06 -23.69 8.71
C VAL A 297 0.06 -24.82 8.48
N HIS A 298 0.43 -25.90 7.78
CA HIS A 298 -0.48 -27.02 7.56
C HIS A 298 -0.85 -27.74 8.85
N ARG A 299 0.11 -27.90 9.77
CA ARG A 299 -0.16 -28.41 11.12
C ARG A 299 -1.15 -27.50 11.85
N TYR A 300 -0.92 -26.20 11.79
CA TYR A 300 -1.79 -25.21 12.41
C TYR A 300 -3.22 -25.30 11.90
N PHE A 301 -3.44 -25.42 10.59
CA PHE A 301 -4.78 -25.61 10.02
C PHE A 301 -5.44 -26.89 10.50
N ARG A 302 -4.73 -28.01 10.44
CA ARG A 302 -5.26 -29.30 10.92
C ARG A 302 -5.75 -29.22 12.38
N ASP A 303 -5.02 -28.50 13.23
CA ASP A 303 -5.32 -28.41 14.65
C ASP A 303 -6.42 -27.37 14.97
N ASN A 304 -6.73 -26.45 14.05
CA ASN A 304 -7.62 -25.29 14.31
C ASN A 304 -8.86 -25.20 13.41
N ASP A 305 -8.90 -25.92 12.30
CA ASP A 305 -9.99 -25.85 11.32
C ASP A 305 -11.35 -26.22 11.90
N ALA A 306 -11.43 -27.24 12.76
CA ALA A 306 -12.67 -27.63 13.41
C ALA A 306 -13.24 -26.53 14.32
N LYS A 307 -12.37 -25.67 14.86
CA LYS A 307 -12.75 -24.60 15.78
C LYS A 307 -13.08 -23.30 15.06
N PHE A 308 -12.29 -22.91 14.07
CA PHE A 308 -12.38 -21.59 13.43
C PHE A 308 -12.81 -21.64 11.96
N GLY A 309 -13.06 -22.81 11.37
CA GLY A 309 -13.35 -22.96 9.94
C GLY A 309 -14.57 -22.20 9.42
N ASN A 310 -15.47 -21.76 10.30
CA ASN A 310 -16.62 -20.91 9.97
C ASN A 310 -16.43 -19.42 10.33
N ASP A 311 -15.31 -19.06 10.96
CA ASP A 311 -14.96 -17.68 11.29
C ASP A 311 -14.42 -16.96 10.04
N PRO A 312 -15.02 -15.84 9.60
CA PRO A 312 -14.61 -15.16 8.38
C PRO A 312 -13.15 -14.69 8.39
N TYR A 313 -12.66 -14.20 9.54
CA TYR A 313 -11.29 -13.71 9.67
C TYR A 313 -10.30 -14.87 9.52
N TYR A 314 -10.57 -16.01 10.16
CA TYR A 314 -9.73 -17.20 10.03
C TYR A 314 -9.73 -17.72 8.59
N VAL A 315 -10.90 -17.81 7.94
CA VAL A 315 -11.00 -18.30 6.55
C VAL A 315 -10.19 -17.43 5.58
N VAL A 316 -10.27 -16.10 5.71
CA VAL A 316 -9.45 -15.16 4.93
C VAL A 316 -7.97 -15.32 5.26
N THR A 317 -7.63 -15.38 6.54
CA THR A 317 -6.23 -15.51 6.97
C THR A 317 -5.61 -16.82 6.47
N ARG A 318 -6.37 -17.90 6.40
CA ARG A 318 -5.93 -19.15 5.76
C ARG A 318 -5.57 -18.95 4.29
N LEU A 319 -6.39 -18.22 3.53
CA LEU A 319 -6.12 -17.91 2.12
C LEU A 319 -4.82 -17.12 1.97
N ASN A 320 -4.64 -16.08 2.78
CA ASN A 320 -3.41 -15.29 2.83
C ASN A 320 -2.18 -16.17 3.12
N LEU A 321 -2.23 -16.98 4.18
CA LEU A 321 -1.14 -17.90 4.55
C LEU A 321 -0.83 -18.90 3.44
N MET A 322 -1.85 -19.47 2.79
CA MET A 322 -1.65 -20.41 1.68
C MET A 322 -1.00 -19.76 0.46
N GLN A 323 -1.33 -18.50 0.18
CA GLN A 323 -0.76 -17.76 -0.94
C GLN A 323 0.71 -17.36 -0.70
N GLU A 324 1.11 -17.20 0.57
CA GLU A 324 2.48 -16.82 0.94
C GLU A 324 3.46 -18.01 1.02
N ILE A 325 2.98 -19.24 1.05
CA ILE A 325 3.85 -20.43 1.06
C ILE A 325 4.31 -20.74 -0.37
N ALA A 326 5.62 -20.76 -0.60
CA ALA A 326 6.20 -21.08 -1.91
C ALA A 326 5.93 -22.53 -2.37
N GLY A 327 5.65 -22.73 -3.67
CA GLY A 327 5.53 -24.05 -4.32
C GLY A 327 4.28 -24.21 -5.20
N SER A 328 4.43 -24.83 -6.37
CA SER A 328 3.34 -25.01 -7.35
C SER A 328 2.15 -25.80 -6.81
N SER A 329 2.40 -26.85 -6.02
CA SER A 329 1.35 -27.66 -5.36
C SER A 329 0.51 -26.85 -4.36
N ASN A 330 1.05 -25.75 -3.83
CA ASN A 330 0.35 -24.92 -2.85
C ASN A 330 -0.63 -23.96 -3.52
N TYR A 331 -0.35 -23.55 -4.76
CA TYR A 331 -1.29 -22.73 -5.52
C TYR A 331 -2.56 -23.51 -5.86
N ASP A 332 -2.46 -24.80 -6.19
CA ASP A 332 -3.64 -25.65 -6.42
C ASP A 332 -4.50 -25.80 -5.15
N ALA A 333 -3.85 -25.98 -4.00
CA ALA A 333 -4.53 -26.05 -2.71
C ALA A 333 -5.19 -24.71 -2.34
N TYR A 334 -4.49 -23.59 -2.54
CA TYR A 334 -5.03 -22.23 -2.41
C TYR A 334 -6.24 -22.02 -3.32
N SER A 335 -6.12 -22.36 -4.60
CA SER A 335 -7.15 -22.21 -5.63
C SER A 335 -8.41 -23.03 -5.28
N LYS A 336 -8.24 -24.29 -4.84
CA LYS A 336 -9.34 -25.12 -4.34
C LYS A 336 -10.03 -24.51 -3.12
N MET A 337 -9.25 -24.00 -2.17
CA MET A 337 -9.78 -23.34 -0.98
C MET A 337 -10.56 -22.07 -1.36
N LEU A 338 -9.99 -21.25 -2.24
CA LEU A 338 -10.57 -19.99 -2.70
C LEU A 338 -11.93 -20.18 -3.39
N ARG A 339 -12.06 -21.20 -4.25
CA ARG A 339 -13.34 -21.54 -4.90
C ARG A 339 -14.44 -21.84 -3.88
N ASN A 340 -14.09 -22.56 -2.81
CA ASN A 340 -15.03 -22.98 -1.77
C ASN A 340 -15.33 -21.89 -0.73
N THR A 341 -14.47 -20.88 -0.58
CA THR A 341 -14.69 -19.78 0.37
C THR A 341 -15.91 -18.94 -0.02
N PRO A 342 -16.90 -18.72 0.87
CA PRO A 342 -18.04 -17.83 0.57
C PRO A 342 -17.59 -16.43 0.15
N THR A 343 -18.09 -15.94 -0.98
CA THR A 343 -17.64 -14.63 -1.55
C THR A 343 -17.82 -13.46 -0.58
N ARG A 344 -18.86 -13.48 0.26
CA ARG A 344 -19.10 -12.45 1.29
C ARG A 344 -17.97 -12.30 2.31
N PHE A 345 -17.16 -13.34 2.53
CA PHE A 345 -16.01 -13.27 3.44
C PHE A 345 -14.82 -12.54 2.81
N LEU A 346 -14.77 -12.44 1.48
CA LEU A 346 -13.70 -11.80 0.73
C LEU A 346 -13.99 -10.33 0.42
N LYS A 347 -15.04 -9.72 1.01
CA LYS A 347 -15.54 -8.39 0.63
C LYS A 347 -14.48 -7.28 0.68
N ASP A 348 -13.51 -7.40 1.59
CA ASP A 348 -12.42 -6.43 1.81
C ASP A 348 -11.08 -6.95 1.25
N GLU A 349 -11.09 -8.08 0.53
CA GLU A 349 -9.92 -8.82 0.05
C GLU A 349 -9.87 -8.81 -1.49
N GLU A 350 -9.62 -7.64 -2.07
CA GLU A 350 -9.70 -7.43 -3.53
C GLU A 350 -8.84 -8.42 -4.34
N GLY A 351 -7.65 -8.76 -3.83
CA GLY A 351 -6.75 -9.72 -4.48
C GLY A 351 -7.33 -11.15 -4.52
N HIS A 352 -7.94 -11.61 -3.43
CA HIS A 352 -8.63 -12.90 -3.41
C HIS A 352 -9.89 -12.89 -4.26
N LEU A 353 -10.67 -11.80 -4.25
CA LEU A 353 -11.83 -11.64 -5.14
C LEU A 353 -11.42 -11.70 -6.62
N PHE A 354 -10.34 -11.00 -7.01
CA PHE A 354 -9.80 -11.04 -8.37
C PHE A 354 -9.43 -12.47 -8.77
N ASN A 355 -8.61 -13.14 -7.95
CA ASN A 355 -8.19 -14.52 -8.21
C ASN A 355 -9.40 -15.46 -8.30
N LYS A 356 -10.39 -15.29 -7.42
CA LYS A 356 -11.60 -16.12 -7.42
C LYS A 356 -12.44 -15.89 -8.68
N PHE A 357 -12.53 -14.64 -9.16
CA PHE A 357 -13.22 -14.36 -10.41
C PHE A 357 -12.55 -15.09 -11.58
N VAL A 358 -11.22 -15.04 -11.68
CA VAL A 358 -10.47 -15.72 -12.74
C VAL A 358 -10.74 -17.23 -12.70
N GLU A 359 -10.77 -17.83 -11.51
CA GLU A 359 -11.04 -19.25 -11.29
C GLU A 359 -12.45 -19.70 -11.74
N VAL A 360 -13.46 -18.83 -11.60
CA VAL A 360 -14.87 -19.23 -11.82
C VAL A 360 -15.51 -18.63 -13.07
N SER A 361 -14.91 -17.60 -13.68
CA SER A 361 -15.51 -16.88 -14.82
C SER A 361 -15.74 -17.76 -16.05
N ASN A 362 -14.94 -18.81 -16.22
CA ASN A 362 -15.08 -19.77 -17.31
C ASN A 362 -16.01 -20.95 -17.00
N THR A 363 -16.47 -21.09 -15.76
CA THR A 363 -17.27 -22.25 -15.30
C THR A 363 -18.66 -21.86 -14.80
N SER A 364 -18.81 -20.69 -14.17
CA SER A 364 -20.07 -20.20 -13.61
C SER A 364 -20.22 -18.68 -13.78
N ALA A 365 -21.06 -18.29 -14.73
CA ALA A 365 -21.41 -16.88 -14.96
C ALA A 365 -22.04 -16.24 -13.73
N ASP A 366 -22.95 -16.94 -13.03
CA ASP A 366 -23.60 -16.43 -11.82
C ASP A 366 -22.59 -16.16 -10.69
N SER A 367 -21.66 -17.07 -10.46
CA SER A 367 -20.63 -16.90 -9.42
C SER A 367 -19.72 -15.72 -9.75
N ALA A 368 -19.29 -15.59 -11.00
CA ALA A 368 -18.47 -14.48 -11.46
C ALA A 368 -19.23 -13.15 -11.39
N TYR A 369 -20.52 -13.14 -11.71
CA TYR A 369 -21.39 -11.97 -11.54
C TYR A 369 -21.48 -11.55 -10.07
N VAL A 370 -21.72 -12.48 -9.14
CA VAL A 370 -21.73 -12.16 -7.69
C VAL A 370 -20.39 -11.56 -7.24
N ILE A 371 -19.26 -12.10 -7.69
CA ILE A 371 -17.92 -11.56 -7.37
C ILE A 371 -17.73 -10.16 -7.95
N SER A 372 -18.22 -9.91 -9.16
CA SER A 372 -18.14 -8.59 -9.80
C SER A 372 -18.79 -7.50 -8.95
N LYS A 373 -19.87 -7.82 -8.20
CA LYS A 373 -20.54 -6.87 -7.31
C LYS A 373 -19.69 -6.39 -6.13
N TYR A 374 -18.65 -7.14 -5.77
CA TYR A 374 -17.66 -6.70 -4.77
C TYR A 374 -16.51 -5.92 -5.42
N LEU A 375 -16.17 -6.23 -6.67
CA LEU A 375 -15.01 -5.64 -7.35
C LEU A 375 -15.31 -4.36 -8.12
N TYR A 376 -16.55 -4.12 -8.56
CA TYR A 376 -16.85 -3.15 -9.62
C TYR A 376 -16.39 -1.70 -9.38
N LYS A 377 -16.17 -1.30 -8.13
CA LYS A 377 -15.67 0.02 -7.74
C LYS A 377 -14.15 0.12 -7.68
N THR A 378 -13.45 -0.99 -7.85
CA THR A 378 -12.00 -1.11 -7.74
C THR A 378 -11.35 -0.99 -9.12
N ARG A 379 -10.09 -0.53 -9.15
CA ARG A 379 -9.27 -0.51 -10.39
C ARG A 379 -9.00 -1.92 -10.90
N LEU A 380 -8.94 -2.91 -10.00
CA LEU A 380 -8.74 -4.32 -10.35
C LEU A 380 -9.87 -4.85 -11.22
N PHE A 381 -11.11 -4.38 -11.04
CA PHE A 381 -12.21 -4.76 -11.92
C PHE A 381 -12.03 -4.25 -13.34
N ASP A 382 -11.50 -3.04 -13.51
CA ASP A 382 -11.27 -2.47 -14.84
C ASP A 382 -10.22 -3.28 -15.59
N GLN A 383 -9.12 -3.63 -14.92
CA GLN A 383 -8.09 -4.50 -15.47
C GLN A 383 -8.65 -5.89 -15.76
N LEU A 384 -9.39 -6.46 -14.82
CA LEU A 384 -9.99 -7.78 -14.99
C LEU A 384 -10.91 -7.82 -16.21
N ILE A 385 -11.82 -6.85 -16.36
CA ILE A 385 -12.79 -6.83 -17.46
C ILE A 385 -12.13 -6.49 -18.79
N GLN A 386 -11.32 -5.43 -18.84
CA GLN A 386 -10.79 -4.90 -20.10
C GLN A 386 -9.53 -5.61 -20.56
N GLU A 387 -8.72 -6.15 -19.65
CA GLU A 387 -7.45 -6.78 -20.00
C GLU A 387 -7.59 -8.30 -20.07
N SER A 388 -8.18 -8.95 -19.06
CA SER A 388 -8.23 -10.42 -18.99
C SER A 388 -9.52 -11.00 -19.62
N TYR A 389 -10.67 -10.62 -19.09
CA TYR A 389 -11.97 -11.19 -19.47
C TYR A 389 -12.36 -10.89 -20.92
N ALA A 390 -12.09 -9.66 -21.41
CA ALA A 390 -12.37 -9.31 -22.80
C ALA A 390 -11.65 -10.23 -23.81
N GLN A 391 -10.51 -10.83 -23.44
CA GLN A 391 -9.76 -11.73 -24.32
C GLN A 391 -10.54 -13.01 -24.64
N SER A 392 -11.50 -13.41 -23.80
CA SER A 392 -12.41 -14.53 -24.08
C SER A 392 -13.23 -14.33 -25.36
N PHE A 393 -13.28 -13.11 -25.91
CA PHE A 393 -13.97 -12.79 -27.16
C PHE A 393 -13.03 -12.61 -28.36
N LEU A 394 -11.71 -12.76 -28.17
CA LEU A 394 -10.76 -12.85 -29.28
C LEU A 394 -10.92 -14.21 -29.96
N SER A 395 -11.01 -14.19 -31.29
CA SER A 395 -11.08 -15.41 -32.09
C SER A 395 -9.67 -16.00 -32.19
N SER A 396 -9.41 -17.11 -31.50
CA SER A 396 -8.24 -17.94 -31.79
C SER A 396 -8.62 -18.93 -32.88
N ASP A 397 -8.55 -18.50 -34.14
CA ASP A 397 -8.52 -19.48 -35.23
C ASP A 397 -7.25 -20.33 -35.05
N ILE A 398 -7.43 -21.64 -34.96
CA ILE A 398 -6.35 -22.62 -34.90
C ILE A 398 -5.36 -22.39 -36.04
N ALA A 399 -5.85 -22.01 -37.23
CA ALA A 399 -5.00 -21.73 -38.38
C ALA A 399 -4.04 -20.55 -38.12
N SER A 400 -4.50 -19.50 -37.43
CA SER A 400 -3.67 -18.35 -37.05
C SER A 400 -2.63 -18.72 -35.99
N LEU A 401 -3.02 -19.53 -34.99
CA LEU A 401 -2.11 -20.01 -33.96
C LEU A 401 -1.01 -20.92 -34.52
N MET A 402 -1.34 -21.75 -35.52
CA MET A 402 -0.37 -22.61 -36.20
C MET A 402 0.62 -21.83 -37.08
N GLN A 403 0.31 -20.58 -37.43
CA GLN A 403 1.23 -19.71 -38.17
C GLN A 403 2.14 -18.86 -37.28
N ASP A 404 1.85 -18.78 -35.98
CA ASP A 404 2.68 -18.06 -35.00
C ASP A 404 4.05 -18.75 -34.83
N GLU A 405 5.13 -17.99 -35.07
CA GLU A 405 6.51 -18.50 -34.99
C GLU A 405 6.88 -18.96 -33.57
N GLY A 406 6.32 -18.34 -32.53
CA GLY A 406 6.51 -18.76 -31.13
C GLY A 406 5.85 -20.11 -30.84
N PHE A 407 4.62 -20.30 -31.32
CA PHE A 407 3.90 -21.56 -31.21
C PHE A 407 4.57 -22.68 -32.02
N LYS A 408 5.01 -22.41 -33.25
CA LYS A 408 5.81 -23.37 -34.05
C LYS A 408 7.08 -23.79 -33.31
N ARG A 409 7.78 -22.84 -32.69
CA ARG A 409 8.98 -23.10 -31.89
C ARG A 409 8.68 -23.95 -30.66
N TYR A 410 7.55 -23.72 -29.98
CA TYR A 410 7.08 -24.54 -28.86
C TYR A 410 6.76 -25.98 -29.29
N VAL A 411 6.01 -26.16 -30.38
CA VAL A 411 5.68 -27.49 -30.94
C VAL A 411 6.96 -28.25 -31.29
N ALA A 412 7.94 -27.58 -31.91
CA ALA A 412 9.23 -28.17 -32.24
C ALA A 412 10.04 -28.57 -30.99
N LEU A 413 10.07 -27.72 -29.94
CA LEU A 413 10.75 -28.01 -28.68
C LEU A 413 10.15 -29.20 -27.93
N GLN A 414 8.82 -29.36 -27.99
CA GLN A 414 8.08 -30.43 -27.32
C GLN A 414 8.00 -31.73 -28.14
N LYS A 415 8.53 -31.74 -29.38
CA LYS A 415 8.47 -32.88 -30.31
C LYS A 415 7.05 -33.43 -30.53
N LEU A 416 6.06 -32.55 -30.52
CA LEU A 416 4.66 -32.93 -30.73
C LEU A 416 4.41 -33.21 -32.21
N SER A 417 3.70 -34.30 -32.53
CA SER A 417 3.26 -34.57 -33.90
C SER A 417 2.10 -33.65 -34.30
N ASP A 418 1.87 -33.46 -35.59
CA ASP A 418 0.69 -32.72 -36.08
C ASP A 418 -0.63 -33.32 -35.59
N ALA A 419 -0.68 -34.62 -35.32
CA ALA A 419 -1.83 -35.30 -34.75
C ALA A 419 -2.01 -34.96 -33.26
N ASP A 420 -0.93 -34.87 -32.48
CA ASP A 420 -0.95 -34.45 -31.08
C ASP A 420 -1.37 -32.99 -30.95
N VAL A 421 -0.83 -32.12 -31.81
CA VAL A 421 -1.21 -30.71 -31.89
C VAL A 421 -2.70 -30.59 -32.24
N LYS A 422 -3.19 -31.30 -33.25
CA LYS A 422 -4.63 -31.29 -33.61
C LYS A 422 -5.53 -31.82 -32.49
N LYS A 423 -5.12 -32.88 -31.77
CA LYS A 423 -5.88 -33.45 -30.66
C LYS A 423 -5.95 -32.49 -29.47
N VAL A 424 -4.81 -31.93 -29.05
CA VAL A 424 -4.74 -30.91 -27.98
C VAL A 424 -5.56 -29.68 -28.37
N LEU A 425 -5.46 -29.23 -29.62
CA LEU A 425 -6.24 -28.09 -30.11
C LEU A 425 -7.75 -28.40 -30.15
N ALA A 426 -8.16 -29.63 -30.48
CA ALA A 426 -9.56 -30.05 -30.49
C ALA A 426 -10.17 -30.13 -29.08
N GLU A 427 -9.46 -30.72 -28.11
CA GLU A 427 -9.85 -30.75 -26.69
C GLU A 427 -9.90 -29.32 -26.10
N GLN A 428 -8.88 -28.49 -26.41
CA GLN A 428 -8.88 -27.07 -26.07
C GLN A 428 -9.99 -26.29 -26.79
N SER A 429 -10.43 -26.71 -27.98
CA SER A 429 -11.53 -26.05 -28.70
C SER A 429 -12.88 -26.32 -28.05
N GLU A 430 -13.12 -27.51 -27.49
CA GLU A 430 -14.35 -27.78 -26.74
C GLU A 430 -14.40 -27.04 -25.41
N GLN A 431 -13.29 -27.07 -24.65
CA GLN A 431 -13.17 -26.28 -23.42
C GLN A 431 -13.28 -24.77 -23.71
N ARG A 432 -12.70 -24.29 -24.81
CA ARG A 432 -12.86 -22.90 -25.28
C ARG A 432 -14.31 -22.60 -25.65
N ARG A 433 -15.03 -23.48 -26.34
CA ARG A 433 -16.45 -23.25 -26.68
C ARG A 433 -17.30 -23.06 -25.41
N ASN A 434 -17.11 -23.93 -24.41
CA ASN A 434 -17.82 -23.82 -23.14
C ASN A 434 -17.43 -22.55 -22.38
N SER A 435 -16.14 -22.20 -22.33
CA SER A 435 -15.64 -20.95 -21.71
C SER A 435 -16.20 -19.70 -22.42
N VAL A 436 -16.22 -19.67 -23.76
CA VAL A 436 -16.81 -18.58 -24.54
C VAL A 436 -18.31 -18.47 -24.27
N GLN A 437 -19.03 -19.58 -24.15
CA GLN A 437 -20.44 -19.56 -23.76
C GLN A 437 -20.63 -18.91 -22.39
N LYS A 438 -19.85 -19.32 -21.37
CA LYS A 438 -19.91 -18.73 -20.02
C LYS A 438 -19.52 -17.26 -19.99
N ALA A 439 -18.53 -16.85 -20.77
CA ALA A 439 -18.21 -15.44 -20.94
C ALA A 439 -19.39 -14.68 -21.57
N ASN A 440 -20.10 -15.24 -22.55
CA ASN A 440 -21.28 -14.56 -23.11
C ASN A 440 -22.44 -14.45 -22.11
N GLU A 441 -22.69 -15.49 -21.31
CA GLU A 441 -23.70 -15.47 -20.24
C GLU A 441 -23.36 -14.37 -19.21
N LEU A 442 -22.09 -14.31 -18.75
CA LEU A 442 -21.65 -13.29 -17.80
C LEU A 442 -21.72 -11.88 -18.38
N LEU A 443 -21.33 -11.69 -19.65
CA LEU A 443 -21.40 -10.39 -20.31
C LEU A 443 -22.85 -9.88 -20.39
N LEU A 444 -23.81 -10.78 -20.62
CA LEU A 444 -25.22 -10.43 -20.62
C LEU A 444 -25.72 -10.05 -19.23
N LEU A 445 -25.36 -10.81 -18.18
CA LEU A 445 -25.71 -10.48 -16.79
C LEU A 445 -25.19 -9.09 -16.40
N LEU A 446 -23.92 -8.81 -16.71
CA LEU A 446 -23.29 -7.53 -16.44
C LEU A 446 -23.92 -6.39 -17.25
N HIS A 447 -24.27 -6.63 -18.51
CA HIS A 447 -24.96 -5.65 -19.36
C HIS A 447 -26.42 -5.42 -18.94
N GLN A 448 -27.04 -6.32 -18.18
CA GLN A 448 -28.39 -6.15 -17.66
C GLN A 448 -28.43 -5.54 -16.25
N ASP A 449 -27.26 -5.33 -15.62
CA ASP A 449 -27.16 -4.74 -14.28
C ASP A 449 -27.67 -3.28 -14.28
N LYS A 450 -28.31 -2.85 -13.20
CA LYS A 450 -28.85 -1.48 -13.08
C LYS A 450 -27.83 -0.48 -12.55
N ASP A 451 -26.68 -0.94 -12.05
CA ASP A 451 -25.62 -0.06 -11.56
C ASP A 451 -24.94 0.67 -12.72
N VAL A 452 -24.95 2.01 -12.66
CA VAL A 452 -24.42 2.88 -13.72
C VAL A 452 -22.93 2.67 -13.95
N LEU A 453 -22.14 2.40 -12.91
CA LEU A 453 -20.69 2.18 -13.06
C LEU A 453 -20.40 0.86 -13.78
N ILE A 454 -21.20 -0.18 -13.50
CA ILE A 454 -21.08 -1.45 -14.23
C ILE A 454 -21.46 -1.24 -15.70
N GLN A 455 -22.56 -0.52 -15.98
CA GLN A 455 -22.98 -0.20 -17.34
C GLN A 455 -21.91 0.55 -18.13
N GLN A 456 -21.31 1.60 -17.54
CA GLN A 456 -20.24 2.38 -18.16
C GLN A 456 -19.04 1.51 -18.54
N LYS A 457 -18.68 0.54 -17.69
CA LYS A 457 -17.53 -0.35 -17.91
C LYS A 457 -17.81 -1.47 -18.91
N ILE A 458 -19.05 -1.92 -19.02
CA ILE A 458 -19.41 -3.16 -19.74
C ILE A 458 -20.01 -2.89 -21.11
N ASN A 459 -20.81 -1.83 -21.25
CA ASN A 459 -21.57 -1.56 -22.46
C ASN A 459 -20.70 -1.47 -23.74
N PRO A 460 -19.51 -0.83 -23.73
CA PRO A 460 -18.64 -0.82 -24.91
C PRO A 460 -18.22 -2.21 -25.39
N LEU A 461 -17.79 -3.08 -24.46
CA LEU A 461 -17.42 -4.47 -24.75
C LEU A 461 -18.64 -5.24 -25.28
N TYR A 462 -19.80 -5.11 -24.63
CA TYR A 462 -21.04 -5.75 -25.07
C TYR A 462 -21.43 -5.36 -26.51
N LEU A 463 -21.40 -4.07 -26.82
CA LEU A 463 -21.73 -3.55 -28.15
C LEU A 463 -20.84 -4.15 -29.24
N TRP A 464 -19.52 -4.22 -28.99
CA TRP A 464 -18.59 -4.81 -29.95
C TRP A 464 -18.74 -6.33 -30.05
N VAL A 465 -18.88 -7.06 -28.93
CA VAL A 465 -19.09 -8.52 -28.96
C VAL A 465 -20.36 -8.85 -29.73
N ASN A 466 -21.43 -8.09 -29.52
CA ASN A 466 -22.68 -8.28 -30.27
C ASN A 466 -22.51 -7.96 -31.76
N ALA A 467 -21.79 -6.89 -32.12
CA ALA A 467 -21.48 -6.56 -33.52
C ALA A 467 -20.62 -7.63 -34.19
N LYS A 468 -19.61 -8.16 -33.50
CA LYS A 468 -18.72 -9.22 -33.99
C LYS A 468 -19.49 -10.51 -34.31
N LYS A 469 -20.45 -10.91 -33.46
CA LYS A 469 -21.29 -12.09 -33.71
C LYS A 469 -22.18 -11.98 -34.95
N HIS A 470 -22.47 -10.75 -35.37
CA HIS A 470 -23.39 -10.43 -36.46
C HIS A 470 -22.69 -9.55 -37.50
N GLU A 471 -21.43 -9.86 -37.80
CA GLU A 471 -20.59 -9.08 -38.73
C GLU A 471 -21.16 -9.03 -40.16
N GLN A 472 -22.07 -9.95 -40.51
CA GLN A 472 -22.77 -10.01 -41.79
C GLN A 472 -24.09 -9.21 -41.78
N GLU A 473 -24.40 -8.46 -40.72
CA GLU A 473 -25.63 -7.64 -40.60
C GLU A 473 -25.33 -6.13 -40.62
N PRO A 474 -25.33 -5.47 -41.79
CA PRO A 474 -24.95 -4.06 -41.92
C PRO A 474 -25.78 -3.10 -41.07
N ASN A 475 -27.06 -3.40 -40.87
CA ASN A 475 -27.96 -2.58 -40.05
C ASN A 475 -27.53 -2.57 -38.57
N LEU A 476 -27.14 -3.73 -38.04
CA LEU A 476 -26.66 -3.84 -36.68
C LEU A 476 -25.30 -3.16 -36.51
N LEU A 477 -24.37 -3.36 -37.45
CA LEU A 477 -23.08 -2.66 -37.45
C LEU A 477 -23.25 -1.14 -37.48
N ASN A 478 -24.16 -0.63 -38.31
CA ASN A 478 -24.49 0.80 -38.38
C ASN A 478 -25.07 1.33 -37.06
N LYS A 479 -25.92 0.55 -36.39
CA LYS A 479 -26.49 0.89 -35.07
C LYS A 479 -25.39 0.93 -34.00
N THR A 480 -24.50 -0.07 -33.99
CA THR A 480 -23.36 -0.12 -33.07
C THR A 480 -22.41 1.06 -33.28
N ALA A 481 -22.07 1.39 -34.53
CA ALA A 481 -21.26 2.56 -34.86
C ALA A 481 -21.91 3.86 -34.35
N LYS A 482 -23.23 4.01 -34.54
CA LYS A 482 -23.97 5.16 -34.01
C LYS A 482 -23.90 5.22 -32.49
N ALA A 483 -24.03 4.08 -31.80
CA ALA A 483 -23.92 4.02 -30.35
C ALA A 483 -22.55 4.52 -29.86
N PHE A 484 -21.44 4.06 -30.45
CA PHE A 484 -20.10 4.56 -30.09
C PHE A 484 -19.91 6.05 -30.36
N MET A 485 -20.41 6.57 -31.49
CA MET A 485 -20.28 8.00 -31.82
C MET A 485 -21.02 8.94 -30.85
N HIS A 486 -22.06 8.46 -30.17
CA HIS A 486 -22.89 9.24 -29.25
C HIS A 486 -22.70 8.82 -27.78
N MET A 487 -21.74 7.93 -27.50
CA MET A 487 -21.45 7.45 -26.16
C MET A 487 -20.80 8.56 -25.33
N ASP A 488 -21.19 8.68 -24.06
CA ASP A 488 -20.65 9.67 -23.15
C ASP A 488 -19.19 9.37 -22.75
N ASP A 489 -18.46 10.40 -22.35
CA ASP A 489 -17.04 10.28 -22.02
C ASP A 489 -16.78 9.34 -20.82
N ALA A 490 -17.70 9.21 -19.87
CA ALA A 490 -17.52 8.33 -18.72
C ALA A 490 -17.57 6.85 -19.15
N SER A 491 -18.54 6.48 -19.99
CA SER A 491 -18.60 5.15 -20.60
C SER A 491 -17.42 4.88 -21.54
N MET A 492 -17.02 5.87 -22.35
CA MET A 492 -15.87 5.73 -23.26
C MET A 492 -14.57 5.48 -22.50
N LYS A 493 -14.30 6.24 -21.42
CA LYS A 493 -13.07 6.08 -20.61
C LYS A 493 -13.10 4.82 -19.75
N ALA A 494 -14.19 4.57 -19.02
CA ALA A 494 -14.28 3.45 -18.07
C ALA A 494 -14.38 2.08 -18.76
N GLY A 495 -15.05 2.01 -19.91
CA GLY A 495 -15.24 0.76 -20.65
C GLY A 495 -14.31 0.58 -21.85
N ASN A 496 -13.24 1.37 -21.97
CA ASN A 496 -12.32 1.36 -23.11
C ASN A 496 -13.05 1.41 -24.47
N GLY A 497 -13.99 2.34 -24.59
CA GLY A 497 -14.86 2.46 -25.76
C GLY A 497 -14.12 2.74 -27.06
N SER A 498 -12.98 3.44 -27.01
CA SER A 498 -12.16 3.73 -28.18
C SER A 498 -11.59 2.45 -28.82
N ARG A 499 -11.12 1.47 -28.04
CA ARG A 499 -10.68 0.17 -28.55
C ARG A 499 -11.80 -0.51 -29.35
N TYR A 500 -12.98 -0.59 -28.75
CA TYR A 500 -14.12 -1.29 -29.35
C TYR A 500 -14.72 -0.54 -30.54
N ALA A 501 -14.63 0.79 -30.57
CA ALA A 501 -14.95 1.61 -31.73
C ALA A 501 -13.98 1.34 -32.91
N LEU A 502 -12.67 1.24 -32.65
CA LEU A 502 -11.66 0.90 -33.67
C LEU A 502 -11.81 -0.54 -34.19
N LEU A 503 -12.22 -1.49 -33.34
CA LEU A 503 -12.55 -2.84 -33.80
C LEU A 503 -13.84 -2.84 -34.64
N THR A 504 -14.85 -2.07 -34.25
CA THR A 504 -16.09 -1.92 -35.02
C THR A 504 -15.84 -1.25 -36.37
N TYR A 505 -14.89 -0.32 -36.46
CA TYR A 505 -14.41 0.24 -37.72
C TYR A 505 -13.97 -0.85 -38.70
N LYS A 506 -13.18 -1.84 -38.25
CA LYS A 506 -12.74 -2.96 -39.10
C LYS A 506 -13.92 -3.83 -39.57
N LEU A 507 -14.87 -4.11 -38.67
CA LEU A 507 -16.09 -4.86 -39.05
C LEU A 507 -16.88 -4.13 -40.13
N LEU A 508 -17.04 -2.80 -40.02
CA LEU A 508 -17.72 -1.99 -41.03
C LEU A 508 -16.99 -2.01 -42.38
N LEU A 509 -15.66 -1.97 -42.39
CA LEU A 509 -14.88 -2.10 -43.63
C LEU A 509 -15.09 -3.46 -44.28
N GLY A 510 -15.07 -4.54 -43.49
CA GLY A 510 -15.36 -5.90 -43.97
C GLY A 510 -16.76 -6.04 -44.57
N ALA A 511 -17.75 -5.32 -44.02
CA ALA A 511 -19.11 -5.25 -44.54
C ALA A 511 -19.31 -4.18 -45.65
N HIS A 512 -18.22 -3.63 -46.21
CA HIS A 512 -18.23 -2.59 -47.25
C HIS A 512 -18.96 -1.28 -46.88
N ALA A 513 -19.13 -0.99 -45.58
CA ALA A 513 -19.79 0.22 -45.06
C ALA A 513 -18.81 1.40 -44.85
N THR A 514 -18.00 1.71 -45.86
CA THR A 514 -16.84 2.63 -45.77
C THR A 514 -17.18 4.02 -45.27
N ALA A 515 -18.31 4.61 -45.69
CA ALA A 515 -18.71 5.95 -45.25
C ALA A 515 -18.98 6.00 -43.74
N LYS A 516 -19.67 4.99 -43.19
CA LYS A 516 -19.93 4.89 -41.75
C LYS A 516 -18.64 4.58 -40.98
N ALA A 517 -17.80 3.69 -41.52
CA ALA A 517 -16.50 3.38 -40.93
C ALA A 517 -15.67 4.67 -40.76
N ASN A 518 -15.54 5.48 -41.82
CA ASN A 518 -14.80 6.74 -41.78
C ASN A 518 -15.38 7.74 -40.77
N ALA A 519 -16.70 7.86 -40.67
CA ALA A 519 -17.34 8.72 -39.68
C ALA A 519 -17.03 8.27 -38.23
N LEU A 520 -17.08 6.96 -37.96
CA LEU A 520 -16.75 6.39 -36.66
C LEU A 520 -15.26 6.60 -36.31
N LEU A 521 -14.36 6.39 -37.27
CA LEU A 521 -12.92 6.60 -37.08
C LEU A 521 -12.62 8.07 -36.74
N LEU A 522 -13.20 9.02 -37.48
CA LEU A 522 -13.01 10.45 -37.20
C LEU A 522 -13.49 10.83 -35.79
N LYS A 523 -14.67 10.34 -35.38
CA LYS A 523 -15.17 10.61 -34.02
C LYS A 523 -14.30 9.98 -32.94
N THR A 524 -13.75 8.80 -33.21
CA THR A 524 -12.86 8.11 -32.27
C THR A 524 -11.52 8.84 -32.13
N ILE A 525 -10.97 9.38 -33.23
CA ILE A 525 -9.80 10.25 -33.22
C ILE A 525 -10.06 11.50 -32.36
N GLU A 526 -11.18 12.20 -32.58
CA GLU A 526 -11.55 13.40 -31.80
C GLU A 526 -11.60 13.10 -30.29
N ASN A 527 -12.17 11.97 -29.89
CA ASN A 527 -12.21 11.55 -28.49
C ASN A 527 -10.82 11.24 -27.94
N LEU A 528 -10.02 10.46 -28.68
CA LEU A 528 -8.67 10.06 -28.27
C LEU A 528 -7.70 11.25 -28.19
N GLU A 529 -7.83 12.27 -29.05
CA GLU A 529 -7.08 13.53 -28.94
C GLU A 529 -7.38 14.23 -27.61
N ARG A 530 -8.65 14.31 -27.21
CA ARG A 530 -9.04 14.88 -25.91
C ARG A 530 -8.53 14.04 -24.74
N TYR A 531 -8.69 12.72 -24.80
CA TYR A 531 -8.37 11.83 -23.67
C TYR A 531 -6.86 11.67 -23.44
N SER A 532 -6.06 11.68 -24.51
CA SER A 532 -4.60 11.59 -24.41
C SER A 532 -3.95 12.90 -23.92
N ALA A 533 -4.60 14.04 -24.16
CA ALA A 533 -4.16 15.34 -23.66
C ALA A 533 -4.51 15.60 -22.18
N ASP A 534 -5.49 14.87 -21.63
CA ASP A 534 -5.94 14.97 -20.24
C ASP A 534 -4.95 14.29 -19.28
N THR A 535 -4.03 15.04 -18.69
CA THR A 535 -3.02 14.49 -17.77
C THR A 535 -3.59 13.93 -16.45
N LEU A 536 -4.87 14.21 -16.13
CA LEU A 536 -5.56 13.61 -14.98
C LEU A 536 -6.19 12.25 -15.32
N ASN A 537 -6.31 11.91 -16.61
CA ASN A 537 -6.73 10.60 -17.05
C ASN A 537 -5.61 9.58 -16.81
N ALA A 538 -5.84 8.62 -15.90
CA ALA A 538 -4.86 7.57 -15.60
C ALA A 538 -4.48 6.71 -16.83
N ASN A 539 -5.33 6.68 -17.87
CA ASN A 539 -5.13 5.93 -19.10
C ASN A 539 -4.63 6.79 -20.28
N HIS A 540 -4.27 8.06 -20.05
CA HIS A 540 -3.98 8.98 -21.15
C HIS A 540 -2.88 8.48 -22.12
N TYR A 541 -1.89 7.73 -21.62
CA TYR A 541 -0.88 7.08 -22.47
C TYR A 541 -1.45 5.90 -23.25
N ALA A 542 -2.32 5.06 -22.68
CA ALA A 542 -2.99 4.01 -23.43
C ALA A 542 -3.86 4.61 -24.56
N ASP A 543 -4.58 5.69 -24.26
CA ASP A 543 -5.32 6.47 -25.25
C ASP A 543 -4.40 7.08 -26.32
N GLN A 544 -3.24 7.59 -25.96
CA GLN A 544 -2.22 8.09 -26.90
C GLN A 544 -1.75 7.00 -27.87
N ASN A 545 -1.54 5.77 -27.39
CA ASN A 545 -1.15 4.64 -28.23
C ASN A 545 -2.29 4.23 -29.20
N MET A 546 -3.54 4.21 -28.72
CA MET A 546 -4.70 3.99 -29.59
C MET A 546 -4.87 5.12 -30.62
N LEU A 547 -4.57 6.37 -30.24
CA LEU A 547 -4.59 7.52 -31.14
C LEU A 547 -3.56 7.37 -32.26
N ALA A 548 -2.36 6.90 -31.94
CA ALA A 548 -1.33 6.59 -32.94
C ALA A 548 -1.86 5.58 -33.97
N TYR A 549 -2.51 4.51 -33.51
CA TYR A 549 -3.11 3.53 -34.41
C TYR A 549 -4.29 4.09 -35.22
N ALA A 550 -5.15 4.91 -34.62
CA ALA A 550 -6.27 5.54 -35.32
C ALA A 550 -5.78 6.46 -36.46
N TRP A 551 -4.70 7.23 -36.22
CA TRP A 551 -4.05 8.00 -37.28
C TRP A 551 -3.42 7.12 -38.36
N TYR A 552 -2.85 5.97 -37.98
CA TYR A 552 -2.32 5.01 -38.95
C TYR A 552 -3.42 4.39 -39.83
N LEU A 553 -4.59 4.07 -39.27
CA LEU A 553 -5.76 3.65 -40.05
C LEU A 553 -6.21 4.73 -41.03
N LYS A 554 -6.19 6.00 -40.60
CA LYS A 554 -6.50 7.13 -41.46
C LYS A 554 -5.47 7.31 -42.59
N TYR A 555 -4.18 7.09 -42.31
CA TYR A 555 -3.13 7.00 -43.32
C TYR A 555 -3.42 5.91 -44.35
N GLN A 556 -3.71 4.68 -43.92
CA GLN A 556 -3.99 3.56 -44.81
C GLN A 556 -5.19 3.82 -45.72
N ALA A 557 -6.26 4.43 -45.18
CA ALA A 557 -7.46 4.77 -45.94
C ALA A 557 -7.22 5.88 -46.98
N GLU A 558 -6.35 6.85 -46.69
CA GLU A 558 -6.07 7.99 -47.58
C GLU A 558 -4.98 7.68 -48.62
N LYS A 559 -4.07 6.75 -48.32
CA LYS A 559 -2.91 6.40 -49.15
C LYS A 559 -3.22 6.16 -50.64
N PRO A 560 -4.31 5.47 -51.03
CA PRO A 560 -4.63 5.27 -52.44
C PRO A 560 -5.12 6.53 -53.16
N ALA A 561 -5.63 7.52 -52.43
CA ALA A 561 -6.28 8.70 -52.99
C ALA A 561 -5.37 9.94 -53.02
N ASP A 562 -4.60 10.18 -51.94
CA ASP A 562 -3.74 11.36 -51.80
C ASP A 562 -2.51 11.00 -50.96
N SER A 563 -1.36 10.82 -51.61
CA SER A 563 -0.12 10.41 -50.96
C SER A 563 0.48 11.47 -50.03
N VAL A 564 0.28 12.75 -50.33
CA VAL A 564 0.78 13.87 -49.52
C VAL A 564 -0.03 13.98 -48.23
N LYS A 565 -1.36 13.97 -48.35
CA LYS A 565 -2.26 14.01 -47.20
C LYS A 565 -2.17 12.73 -46.37
N ALA A 566 -1.98 11.57 -47.00
CA ALA A 566 -1.68 10.34 -46.30
C ALA A 566 -0.41 10.47 -45.44
N LEU A 567 0.67 11.03 -45.99
CA LEU A 567 1.91 11.25 -45.25
C LEU A 567 1.72 12.14 -44.02
N GLN A 568 0.83 13.14 -44.08
CA GLN A 568 0.47 13.97 -42.91
C GLN A 568 -0.18 13.13 -41.79
N TYR A 569 -1.02 12.15 -42.13
CA TYR A 569 -1.61 11.25 -41.12
C TYR A 569 -0.58 10.27 -40.54
N LEU A 570 0.34 9.76 -41.37
CA LEU A 570 1.45 8.94 -40.88
C LEU A 570 2.36 9.72 -39.93
N SER A 571 2.61 11.00 -40.21
CA SER A 571 3.31 11.91 -39.31
C SER A 571 2.62 12.03 -37.94
N LYS A 572 1.28 12.18 -37.94
CA LYS A 572 0.51 12.20 -36.68
C LYS A 572 0.61 10.88 -35.93
N ALA A 573 0.54 9.74 -36.62
CA ALA A 573 0.71 8.42 -36.02
C ALA A 573 2.09 8.25 -35.38
N ALA A 574 3.15 8.66 -36.07
CA ALA A 574 4.52 8.65 -35.57
C ALA A 574 4.69 9.53 -34.33
N ARG A 575 4.13 10.75 -34.34
CA ARG A 575 4.17 11.67 -33.19
C ARG A 575 3.45 11.13 -31.96
N CYS A 576 2.30 10.50 -32.14
CA CYS A 576 1.53 9.90 -31.04
C CYS A 576 2.11 8.56 -30.57
N SER A 577 3.03 7.94 -31.31
CA SER A 577 3.69 6.71 -30.87
C SER A 577 4.46 6.94 -29.56
N PRO A 578 4.63 5.94 -28.69
CA PRO A 578 5.31 6.11 -27.41
C PRO A 578 6.80 6.42 -27.59
N ALA A 579 7.30 7.51 -27.02
CA ALA A 579 8.71 7.92 -27.04
C ALA A 579 9.48 7.48 -25.77
N THR A 580 8.76 7.19 -24.70
CA THR A 580 9.35 6.85 -23.40
C THR A 580 8.75 5.56 -22.87
N THR A 581 9.43 4.91 -21.93
CA THR A 581 8.87 3.76 -21.19
C THR A 581 7.52 4.06 -20.57
N LYS A 582 7.35 5.28 -20.03
CA LYS A 582 6.11 5.70 -19.38
C LYS A 582 4.95 5.74 -20.38
N GLU A 583 5.22 6.15 -21.62
CA GLU A 583 4.25 6.14 -22.71
C GLU A 583 3.93 4.72 -23.21
N LYS A 584 4.78 3.72 -22.96
CA LYS A 584 4.48 2.29 -23.19
C LYS A 584 3.60 1.71 -22.08
N ALA A 585 2.46 2.34 -21.81
CA ALA A 585 1.54 1.99 -20.72
C ALA A 585 1.15 0.51 -20.74
N HIS A 586 1.02 -0.14 -19.58
CA HIS A 586 0.69 -1.56 -19.49
C HIS A 586 -0.60 -1.93 -20.24
N ALA A 587 -1.67 -1.13 -20.09
CA ALA A 587 -2.94 -1.35 -20.78
C ALA A 587 -2.80 -1.32 -22.32
N SER A 588 -1.84 -0.55 -22.85
CA SER A 588 -1.59 -0.46 -24.30
C SER A 588 -1.15 -1.79 -24.90
N TYR A 589 -0.53 -2.69 -24.12
CA TYR A 589 -0.20 -4.04 -24.58
C TYR A 589 -1.47 -4.79 -25.00
N TYR A 590 -2.50 -4.80 -24.15
CA TYR A 590 -3.77 -5.45 -24.46
C TYR A 590 -4.47 -4.76 -25.62
N ASP A 591 -4.50 -3.42 -25.67
CA ASP A 591 -5.06 -2.69 -26.81
C ASP A 591 -4.42 -3.15 -28.14
N ARG A 592 -3.08 -3.29 -28.18
CA ARG A 592 -2.38 -3.77 -29.37
C ARG A 592 -2.72 -5.20 -29.75
N VAL A 593 -2.86 -6.09 -28.77
CA VAL A 593 -3.27 -7.49 -29.01
C VAL A 593 -4.65 -7.54 -29.67
N PHE A 594 -5.63 -6.77 -29.17
CA PHE A 594 -6.96 -6.72 -29.77
C PHE A 594 -6.94 -6.06 -31.16
N LEU A 595 -6.24 -4.93 -31.27
CA LEU A 595 -6.25 -4.10 -32.46
C LEU A 595 -5.30 -4.62 -33.54
N HIS A 596 -4.45 -5.60 -33.26
CA HIS A 596 -3.35 -6.03 -34.13
C HIS A 596 -2.53 -4.84 -34.62
N SER A 597 -2.18 -3.93 -33.70
CA SER A 597 -1.50 -2.67 -33.98
C SER A 597 -0.04 -2.71 -33.55
N LYS A 598 0.82 -1.88 -34.17
CA LYS A 598 2.25 -1.77 -33.83
C LYS A 598 2.44 -0.94 -32.57
N GLU A 599 3.55 -1.17 -31.86
CA GLU A 599 3.95 -0.31 -30.74
C GLU A 599 4.36 1.08 -31.21
N SER A 600 5.00 1.20 -32.38
CA SER A 600 5.38 2.50 -32.95
C SER A 600 5.20 2.52 -34.46
N TYR A 601 4.90 3.70 -34.99
CA TYR A 601 4.84 4.01 -36.42
C TYR A 601 5.95 4.98 -36.87
N ARG A 602 6.93 5.27 -35.99
CA ARG A 602 8.02 6.21 -36.30
C ARG A 602 8.93 5.70 -37.41
N GLU A 603 9.36 4.44 -37.34
CA GLU A 603 10.25 3.82 -38.32
C GLU A 603 9.66 3.92 -39.74
N GLU A 604 8.41 3.48 -39.92
CA GLU A 604 7.69 3.57 -41.21
C GLU A 604 7.53 5.02 -41.70
N PHE A 605 7.40 6.00 -40.79
CA PHE A 605 7.37 7.41 -41.17
C PHE A 605 8.75 7.94 -41.59
N ILE A 606 9.81 7.57 -40.86
CA ILE A 606 11.19 7.96 -41.13
C ILE A 606 11.64 7.41 -42.48
N GLU A 607 11.40 6.13 -42.76
CA GLU A 607 11.69 5.52 -44.07
C GLU A 607 11.00 6.26 -45.22
N ARG A 608 9.76 6.72 -45.02
CA ARG A 608 9.02 7.49 -46.03
C ARG A 608 9.63 8.86 -46.26
N LEU A 609 10.09 9.54 -45.21
CA LEU A 609 10.73 10.86 -45.32
C LEU A 609 12.09 10.77 -46.03
N PHE A 610 12.91 9.76 -45.72
CA PHE A 610 14.15 9.53 -46.45
C PHE A 610 13.88 9.26 -47.93
N ASN A 611 12.89 8.41 -48.24
CA ASN A 611 12.52 8.12 -49.63
C ASN A 611 11.90 9.32 -50.38
N SER A 612 11.38 10.33 -49.67
CA SER A 612 10.89 11.58 -50.28
C SER A 612 11.96 12.66 -50.45
N GLY A 613 13.19 12.43 -49.96
CA GLY A 613 14.28 13.41 -49.99
C GLY A 613 14.17 14.54 -48.96
N ASP A 614 13.31 14.38 -47.93
CA ASP A 614 13.20 15.35 -46.82
C ASP A 614 14.06 14.90 -45.63
N ASP A 615 15.37 14.86 -45.87
CA ASP A 615 16.36 14.37 -44.90
C ASP A 615 16.33 15.19 -43.59
N THR A 616 15.98 16.48 -43.66
CA THR A 616 15.95 17.36 -42.48
C THR A 616 14.82 16.97 -41.54
N GLN A 617 13.60 16.77 -42.07
CA GLN A 617 12.48 16.32 -41.25
C GLN A 617 12.68 14.87 -40.78
N ALA A 618 13.23 14.00 -41.64
CA ALA A 618 13.52 12.62 -41.29
C ALA A 618 14.47 12.51 -40.10
N LEU A 619 15.59 13.26 -40.12
CA LEU A 619 16.59 13.27 -39.06
C LEU A 619 16.01 13.73 -37.72
N LYS A 620 15.12 14.74 -37.72
CA LYS A 620 14.48 15.22 -36.49
C LYS A 620 13.63 14.14 -35.81
N VAL A 621 12.82 13.41 -36.58
CA VAL A 621 11.99 12.32 -36.05
C VAL A 621 12.85 11.11 -35.67
N PHE A 622 13.93 10.89 -36.41
CA PHE A 622 14.88 9.82 -36.14
C PHE A 622 15.60 10.01 -34.81
N VAL A 623 15.98 11.24 -34.42
CA VAL A 623 16.53 11.53 -33.08
C VAL A 623 15.58 11.06 -31.95
N ASP A 624 14.30 11.42 -32.02
CA ASP A 624 13.30 10.98 -31.04
C ASP A 624 13.16 9.45 -31.01
N HIS A 625 13.25 8.81 -32.17
CA HIS A 625 13.19 7.35 -32.29
C HIS A 625 14.39 6.66 -31.64
N VAL A 626 15.61 7.20 -31.85
CA VAL A 626 16.83 6.69 -31.22
C VAL A 626 16.77 6.81 -29.70
N ASN A 627 16.34 7.98 -29.19
CA ASN A 627 16.16 8.20 -27.74
C ASN A 627 15.15 7.21 -27.10
N ALA A 628 14.12 6.82 -27.84
CA ALA A 628 13.10 5.88 -27.38
C ALA A 628 13.51 4.40 -27.45
N GLY A 629 14.58 4.10 -28.19
CA GLY A 629 14.91 2.75 -28.65
C GLY A 629 16.39 2.38 -28.50
N LEU A 630 17.08 2.89 -27.47
CA LEU A 630 18.50 2.62 -27.26
C LEU A 630 18.85 1.13 -27.12
N ASP A 631 17.90 0.29 -26.70
CA ASP A 631 18.05 -1.17 -26.66
C ASP A 631 18.32 -1.76 -28.07
N ASN A 632 17.89 -1.09 -29.14
CA ASN A 632 18.01 -1.52 -30.54
C ASN A 632 18.97 -0.62 -31.35
N ILE A 633 19.96 0.01 -30.71
CA ILE A 633 20.82 1.00 -31.36
C ILE A 633 21.60 0.47 -32.58
N ASP A 634 21.89 -0.83 -32.64
CA ASP A 634 22.52 -1.46 -33.81
C ASP A 634 21.62 -1.45 -35.05
N GLU A 635 20.31 -1.68 -34.88
CA GLU A 635 19.34 -1.65 -35.98
C GLU A 635 19.13 -0.21 -36.47
N LEU A 636 19.06 0.72 -35.52
CA LEU A 636 18.96 2.15 -35.80
C LEU A 636 20.20 2.67 -36.53
N GLN A 637 21.39 2.27 -36.09
CA GLN A 637 22.64 2.59 -36.77
C GLN A 637 22.61 2.09 -38.23
N LYS A 638 22.23 0.84 -38.46
CA LYS A 638 22.10 0.28 -39.82
C LYS A 638 21.09 1.04 -40.67
N LEU A 639 19.94 1.40 -40.10
CA LEU A 639 18.93 2.19 -40.79
C LEU A 639 19.49 3.55 -41.21
N TYR A 640 20.16 4.27 -40.30
CA TYR A 640 20.81 5.53 -40.62
C TYR A 640 21.87 5.39 -41.72
N GLU A 641 22.79 4.43 -41.58
CA GLU A 641 23.91 4.22 -42.50
C GLU A 641 23.45 3.76 -43.90
N SER A 642 22.30 3.07 -43.98
CA SER A 642 21.69 2.68 -45.26
C SER A 642 21.21 3.88 -46.09
N HIS A 643 20.83 4.98 -45.43
CA HIS A 643 20.36 6.20 -46.08
C HIS A 643 21.45 7.29 -46.18
N PHE A 644 22.40 7.32 -45.23
CA PHE A 644 23.48 8.30 -45.19
C PHE A 644 24.86 7.64 -45.31
N THR A 645 25.18 7.12 -46.50
CA THR A 645 26.42 6.37 -46.75
C THR A 645 27.73 7.16 -46.53
N ASN A 646 27.66 8.50 -46.57
CA ASN A 646 28.81 9.40 -46.38
C ASN A 646 28.81 10.14 -45.03
N LYS A 647 27.89 9.84 -44.12
CA LYS A 647 27.83 10.47 -42.79
C LYS A 647 28.08 9.43 -41.69
N SER A 648 28.82 9.83 -40.67
CA SER A 648 29.12 9.00 -39.51
C SER A 648 27.90 8.97 -38.57
N PHE A 649 27.37 7.77 -38.28
CA PHE A 649 26.35 7.61 -37.26
C PHE A 649 26.83 8.07 -35.87
N LYS A 650 28.12 7.87 -35.57
CA LYS A 650 28.74 8.36 -34.33
C LYS A 650 28.62 9.88 -34.23
N ASP A 651 28.96 10.60 -35.29
CA ASP A 651 28.96 12.06 -35.27
C ASP A 651 27.52 12.57 -35.10
N PHE A 652 26.57 12.00 -35.86
CA PHE A 652 25.13 12.25 -35.69
C PHE A 652 24.65 11.97 -34.27
N PHE A 653 25.04 10.84 -33.69
CA PHE A 653 24.61 10.47 -32.35
C PHE A 653 25.08 11.49 -31.31
N VAL A 654 26.31 11.99 -31.44
CA VAL A 654 26.84 13.02 -30.53
C VAL A 654 26.17 14.38 -30.79
N SER A 655 26.12 14.84 -32.04
CA SER A 655 25.64 16.19 -32.38
C SER A 655 24.14 16.35 -32.25
N ASP A 656 23.36 15.32 -32.60
CA ASP A 656 21.91 15.42 -32.77
C ASP A 656 21.13 14.59 -31.74
N VAL A 657 21.70 13.52 -31.19
CA VAL A 657 21.01 12.70 -30.16
C VAL A 657 21.40 13.14 -28.76
N ILE A 658 22.68 13.05 -28.37
CA ILE A 658 23.16 13.43 -27.03
C ILE A 658 22.88 14.90 -26.73
N SER A 659 22.92 15.78 -27.74
CA SER A 659 22.61 17.21 -27.55
C SER A 659 21.18 17.48 -27.05
N THR A 660 20.24 16.58 -27.36
CA THR A 660 18.84 16.66 -26.90
C THR A 660 18.63 16.16 -25.47
N TRP A 661 19.60 15.44 -24.91
CA TRP A 661 19.53 14.98 -23.52
C TRP A 661 19.64 16.16 -22.56
N LYS A 662 19.05 15.98 -21.36
CA LYS A 662 19.07 17.03 -20.33
C LYS A 662 20.47 17.20 -19.80
N THR A 663 20.87 18.43 -19.48
CA THR A 663 22.13 18.63 -18.74
C THR A 663 22.00 18.03 -17.35
N ALA A 664 22.95 17.20 -16.94
CA ALA A 664 23.00 16.59 -15.62
C ALA A 664 23.19 17.67 -14.55
N PRO A 665 22.31 17.77 -13.52
CA PRO A 665 22.50 18.70 -12.43
C PRO A 665 23.79 18.40 -11.66
N PRO A 666 24.60 19.42 -11.29
CA PRO A 666 25.78 19.19 -10.48
C PRO A 666 25.39 18.60 -9.12
N PHE A 667 26.19 17.66 -8.64
CA PHE A 667 26.07 17.13 -7.29
C PHE A 667 27.45 16.96 -6.66
N THR A 668 27.44 16.98 -5.33
CA THR A 668 28.50 16.47 -4.46
C THR A 668 27.81 15.62 -3.40
N LEU A 669 28.20 14.36 -3.28
CA LEU A 669 27.64 13.41 -2.33
C LEU A 669 28.73 12.80 -1.47
N LYS A 670 28.39 12.55 -0.20
CA LYS A 670 29.27 11.87 0.75
C LYS A 670 29.23 10.37 0.49
N ALA A 671 30.40 9.81 0.18
CA ALA A 671 30.59 8.39 -0.05
C ALA A 671 30.67 7.59 1.26
N LEU A 672 30.36 6.30 1.19
CA LEU A 672 30.46 5.41 2.35
C LEU A 672 31.91 5.14 2.78
N ASP A 673 32.88 5.30 1.87
CA ASP A 673 34.32 5.22 2.12
C ASP A 673 34.90 6.52 2.72
N GLY A 674 34.04 7.52 2.99
CA GLY A 674 34.44 8.81 3.57
C GLY A 674 34.92 9.84 2.55
N LYS A 675 34.98 9.50 1.25
CA LYS A 675 35.29 10.47 0.19
C LYS A 675 34.06 11.30 -0.19
N GLU A 676 34.27 12.29 -1.04
CA GLU A 676 33.20 13.00 -1.74
C GLU A 676 33.23 12.64 -3.23
N TYR A 677 32.07 12.24 -3.76
CA TYR A 677 31.88 12.09 -5.20
C TYR A 677 31.16 13.30 -5.75
N SER A 678 31.77 13.96 -6.72
CA SER A 678 31.14 15.06 -7.46
C SER A 678 30.97 14.70 -8.92
N LEU A 679 29.93 15.22 -9.56
CA LEU A 679 29.72 15.02 -11.01
C LEU A 679 30.95 15.49 -11.83
N ALA A 680 31.62 16.54 -11.37
CA ALA A 680 32.80 17.08 -12.04
C ALA A 680 33.97 16.09 -12.12
N ALA A 681 34.07 15.16 -11.16
CA ALA A 681 35.10 14.11 -11.16
C ALA A 681 34.93 13.07 -12.27
N PHE A 682 33.75 13.02 -12.91
CA PHE A 682 33.41 12.07 -13.95
C PHE A 682 33.34 12.70 -15.36
N ARG A 683 33.83 13.93 -15.53
CA ARG A 683 33.87 14.58 -16.84
C ARG A 683 34.67 13.76 -17.86
N ASN A 684 34.31 13.90 -19.13
CA ASN A 684 34.93 13.19 -20.25
C ASN A 684 34.78 11.66 -20.20
N SER A 685 33.96 11.13 -19.28
CA SER A 685 33.68 9.71 -19.14
C SER A 685 32.18 9.47 -19.07
N TRP A 686 31.77 8.26 -19.42
CA TRP A 686 30.41 7.83 -19.15
C TRP A 686 30.24 7.57 -17.65
N LEU A 687 29.10 7.96 -17.08
CA LEU A 687 28.75 7.67 -15.69
C LEU A 687 27.37 7.04 -15.60
N VAL A 688 27.27 5.90 -14.93
CA VAL A 688 26.00 5.28 -14.54
C VAL A 688 25.71 5.62 -13.09
N LEU A 689 24.62 6.35 -12.85
CA LEU A 689 24.05 6.55 -11.53
C LEU A 689 22.95 5.52 -11.27
N GLU A 690 23.00 4.90 -10.10
CA GLU A 690 22.00 3.95 -9.63
C GLU A 690 21.40 4.45 -8.32
N PHE A 691 20.07 4.57 -8.26
CA PHE A 691 19.34 5.02 -7.08
C PHE A 691 18.58 3.85 -6.46
N TRP A 692 18.78 3.59 -5.17
CA TRP A 692 18.27 2.39 -4.48
C TRP A 692 18.10 2.56 -2.96
N GLY A 693 17.70 1.49 -2.26
CA GLY A 693 17.72 1.42 -0.79
C GLY A 693 17.68 -0.02 -0.28
N THR A 694 18.17 -0.26 0.94
CA THR A 694 18.17 -1.58 1.62
C THR A 694 16.78 -2.12 1.89
N TRP A 695 15.80 -1.21 2.01
CA TRP A 695 14.37 -1.52 2.17
C TRP A 695 13.69 -1.93 0.85
N CYS A 696 14.33 -1.71 -0.30
CA CYS A 696 13.77 -1.94 -1.62
C CYS A 696 14.06 -3.38 -2.11
N GLY A 697 13.05 -4.25 -2.08
CA GLY A 697 13.16 -5.65 -2.52
C GLY A 697 13.75 -5.85 -3.93
N PRO A 698 13.21 -5.18 -4.98
CA PRO A 698 13.75 -5.26 -6.33
C PRO A 698 15.19 -4.75 -6.46
N CYS A 699 15.55 -3.70 -5.71
CA CYS A 699 16.92 -3.17 -5.69
C CYS A 699 17.91 -4.25 -5.23
N ARG A 700 17.62 -4.88 -4.08
CA ARG A 700 18.44 -5.97 -3.52
C ARG A 700 18.62 -7.13 -4.49
N ALA A 701 17.60 -7.43 -5.30
CA ALA A 701 17.67 -8.49 -6.30
C ALA A 701 18.63 -8.14 -7.46
N GLU A 702 18.79 -6.85 -7.78
CA GLU A 702 19.69 -6.38 -8.85
C GLU A 702 21.14 -6.16 -8.37
N MET A 703 21.37 -5.95 -7.08
CA MET A 703 22.69 -5.68 -6.50
C MET A 703 23.80 -6.67 -6.91
N PRO A 704 23.57 -8.00 -7.01
CA PRO A 704 24.59 -8.92 -7.51
C PRO A 704 25.05 -8.62 -8.94
N GLN A 705 24.13 -8.22 -9.83
CA GLN A 705 24.45 -7.83 -11.21
C GLN A 705 25.24 -6.52 -11.24
N ILE A 706 24.86 -5.55 -10.41
CA ILE A 706 25.59 -4.27 -10.27
C ILE A 706 27.02 -4.53 -9.79
N ASN A 707 27.19 -5.38 -8.77
CA ASN A 707 28.50 -5.72 -8.25
C ASN A 707 29.38 -6.42 -9.30
N ALA A 708 28.81 -7.33 -10.08
CA ALA A 708 29.52 -7.98 -11.18
C ALA A 708 29.96 -6.97 -12.25
N PHE A 709 29.11 -6.02 -12.63
CA PHE A 709 29.46 -4.95 -13.57
C PHE A 709 30.58 -4.05 -13.03
N ASN A 710 30.52 -3.64 -11.76
CA ASN A 710 31.57 -2.85 -11.13
C ASN A 710 32.92 -3.59 -11.10
N LYS A 711 32.90 -4.91 -10.93
CA LYS A 711 34.09 -5.75 -11.01
C LYS A 711 34.68 -5.75 -12.43
N GLU A 712 33.85 -5.84 -13.48
CA GLU A 712 34.33 -5.69 -14.87
C GLU A 712 35.00 -4.34 -15.11
N LEU A 713 34.45 -3.25 -14.55
CA LEU A 713 35.07 -1.92 -14.63
C LEU A 713 36.43 -1.88 -13.92
N SER A 714 36.51 -2.45 -12.71
CA SER A 714 37.74 -2.50 -11.92
C SER A 714 38.84 -3.37 -12.57
N GLU A 715 38.45 -4.37 -13.37
CA GLU A 715 39.35 -5.19 -14.20
C GLU A 715 39.77 -4.50 -15.50
N GLY A 716 39.30 -3.27 -15.77
CA GLY A 716 39.65 -2.49 -16.94
C GLY A 716 38.94 -2.90 -18.24
N LYS A 717 37.93 -3.78 -18.17
CA LYS A 717 37.25 -4.33 -19.36
C LYS A 717 36.47 -3.29 -20.16
N HIS A 718 36.02 -2.21 -19.51
CA HIS A 718 35.26 -1.13 -20.14
C HIS A 718 35.81 0.25 -19.73
N SER A 719 37.07 0.50 -20.10
CA SER A 719 37.71 1.80 -19.89
C SER A 719 36.83 2.93 -20.44
N GLY A 720 36.68 4.01 -19.67
CA GLY A 720 35.80 5.15 -20.02
C GLY A 720 34.41 5.11 -19.41
N ILE A 721 34.03 4.04 -18.69
CA ILE A 721 32.76 3.94 -17.94
C ILE A 721 33.03 3.99 -16.44
N ASN A 722 32.30 4.86 -15.74
CA ASN A 722 32.22 4.97 -14.30
C ASN A 722 30.84 4.56 -13.78
N PHE A 723 30.79 4.14 -12.52
CA PHE A 723 29.55 3.75 -11.84
C PHE A 723 29.50 4.39 -10.45
N LEU A 724 28.32 4.84 -10.02
CA LEU A 724 28.08 5.32 -8.66
C LEU A 724 26.68 4.91 -8.20
N SER A 725 26.64 4.20 -7.07
CA SER A 725 25.41 3.80 -6.39
C SER A 725 25.02 4.84 -5.33
N ILE A 726 23.74 5.21 -5.27
CA ILE A 726 23.19 6.26 -4.42
C ILE A 726 22.07 5.66 -3.57
N ALA A 727 22.33 5.50 -2.27
CA ALA A 727 21.37 4.99 -1.32
C ALA A 727 20.41 6.09 -0.85
N CYS A 728 19.11 5.89 -1.08
CA CYS A 728 18.06 6.87 -0.88
C CYS A 728 17.11 6.44 0.24
N ARG A 729 16.68 7.43 1.04
CA ARG A 729 15.72 7.24 2.14
C ARG A 729 16.15 6.11 3.07
N ASP A 730 17.44 6.07 3.36
CA ASP A 730 18.08 4.99 4.08
C ASP A 730 19.00 5.53 5.18
N ASN A 731 19.40 4.66 6.09
CA ASN A 731 20.36 4.97 7.12
C ASN A 731 21.77 4.54 6.68
N GLU A 732 22.77 5.42 6.81
CA GLU A 732 24.16 5.13 6.40
C GLU A 732 24.71 3.83 7.03
N GLN A 733 24.36 3.54 8.29
CA GLN A 733 24.81 2.33 8.98
C GLN A 733 24.17 1.07 8.39
N GLU A 734 22.87 1.10 8.09
CA GLU A 734 22.15 -0.02 7.47
C GLU A 734 22.70 -0.32 6.08
N VAL A 735 22.97 0.71 5.27
CA VAL A 735 23.58 0.56 3.95
C VAL A 735 24.98 -0.08 4.06
N LYS A 736 25.81 0.41 4.99
CA LYS A 736 27.15 -0.16 5.25
C LYS A 736 27.08 -1.62 5.68
N LEU A 737 26.16 -1.97 6.58
CA LEU A 737 25.94 -3.34 7.04
C LEU A 737 25.50 -4.24 5.89
N TYR A 738 24.54 -3.79 5.07
CA TYR A 738 24.04 -4.55 3.93
C TYR A 738 25.14 -4.81 2.89
N ILE A 739 25.91 -3.78 2.49
CA ILE A 739 27.02 -3.93 1.53
C ILE A 739 28.08 -4.89 2.06
N THR A 740 28.47 -4.75 3.34
CA THR A 740 29.48 -5.60 3.97
C THR A 740 29.01 -7.05 4.08
N ALA A 741 27.78 -7.28 4.54
CA ALA A 741 27.21 -8.62 4.71
C ALA A 741 27.13 -9.40 3.38
N ASN A 742 26.88 -8.69 2.28
CA ASN A 742 26.80 -9.28 0.95
C ASN A 742 28.12 -9.24 0.16
N LYS A 743 29.19 -8.69 0.75
CA LYS A 743 30.53 -8.56 0.13
C LYS A 743 30.48 -7.80 -1.20
N PHE A 744 29.69 -6.73 -1.27
CA PHE A 744 29.66 -5.88 -2.45
C PHE A 744 30.82 -4.86 -2.40
N GLU A 745 31.48 -4.66 -3.54
CA GLU A 745 32.65 -3.77 -3.71
C GLU A 745 32.29 -2.52 -4.51
N ILE A 746 31.01 -2.11 -4.45
CA ILE A 746 30.48 -1.02 -5.26
C ILE A 746 30.81 0.36 -4.66
N PRO A 747 31.12 1.37 -5.48
CA PRO A 747 31.18 2.76 -5.02
C PRO A 747 29.77 3.22 -4.66
N ALA A 748 29.55 3.55 -3.38
CA ALA A 748 28.26 3.95 -2.86
C ALA A 748 28.33 5.28 -2.10
N ALA A 749 27.29 6.10 -2.24
CA ALA A 749 27.10 7.36 -1.54
C ALA A 749 25.69 7.47 -0.96
N MET A 750 25.54 8.26 0.09
CA MET A 750 24.21 8.58 0.64
C MET A 750 23.57 9.70 -0.18
N ALA A 751 22.28 9.54 -0.48
CA ALA A 751 21.48 10.61 -1.05
C ALA A 751 21.39 11.81 -0.09
N ASN A 752 21.41 13.02 -0.63
CA ASN A 752 21.04 14.24 0.10
C ASN A 752 19.56 14.58 -0.15
N ASP A 753 19.05 15.61 0.52
CA ASP A 753 17.64 16.01 0.44
C ASP A 753 17.16 16.47 -0.96
N THR A 754 18.08 16.64 -1.91
CA THR A 754 17.80 17.25 -3.21
C THR A 754 18.07 16.36 -4.41
N ILE A 755 18.95 15.35 -4.30
CA ILE A 755 19.45 14.57 -5.44
C ILE A 755 18.33 13.84 -6.17
N GLU A 756 17.39 13.21 -5.44
CA GLU A 756 16.22 12.53 -6.01
C GLU A 756 15.41 13.49 -6.88
N LYS A 757 15.17 14.71 -6.39
CA LYS A 757 14.38 15.73 -7.08
C LYS A 757 15.11 16.28 -8.30
N GLN A 758 16.40 16.58 -8.17
CA GLN A 758 17.24 17.08 -9.26
C GLN A 758 17.28 16.10 -10.44
N TYR A 759 17.40 14.81 -10.14
CA TYR A 759 17.46 13.74 -11.13
C TYR A 759 16.09 13.15 -11.49
N SER A 760 14.99 13.74 -11.00
CA SER A 760 13.61 13.31 -11.28
C SER A 760 13.33 11.83 -10.94
N VAL A 761 13.95 11.32 -9.87
CA VAL A 761 13.79 9.95 -9.38
C VAL A 761 12.49 9.84 -8.58
N SER A 762 11.58 8.98 -9.03
CA SER A 762 10.27 8.75 -8.40
C SER A 762 10.00 7.28 -8.03
N SER A 763 10.90 6.37 -8.39
CA SER A 763 10.80 4.93 -8.14
C SER A 763 12.18 4.29 -7.99
N TYR A 764 12.22 3.07 -7.45
CA TYR A 764 13.46 2.35 -7.14
C TYR A 764 13.40 0.88 -7.59
N PRO A 765 14.51 0.33 -8.12
CA PRO A 765 15.72 1.02 -8.58
C PRO A 765 15.46 1.97 -9.76
N SER A 766 16.28 3.02 -9.88
CA SER A 766 16.35 3.89 -11.06
C SER A 766 17.80 3.97 -11.57
N LYS A 767 17.98 3.97 -12.90
CA LYS A 767 19.29 4.09 -13.56
C LYS A 767 19.32 5.33 -14.44
N ILE A 768 20.41 6.09 -14.35
CA ILE A 768 20.64 7.27 -15.19
C ILE A 768 22.03 7.16 -15.79
N ILE A 769 22.12 7.27 -17.12
CA ILE A 769 23.40 7.40 -17.82
C ILE A 769 23.71 8.87 -18.00
N ILE A 770 24.96 9.26 -17.77
CA ILE A 770 25.51 10.57 -18.05
C ILE A 770 26.64 10.41 -19.08
N SER A 771 26.56 11.18 -20.17
CA SER A 771 27.54 11.21 -21.25
C SER A 771 28.81 11.97 -20.83
N PRO A 772 29.93 11.81 -21.57
CA PRO A 772 31.16 12.57 -21.37
C PRO A 772 30.98 14.10 -21.31
N GLU A 773 29.98 14.65 -22.00
CA GLU A 773 29.60 16.07 -22.04
C GLU A 773 28.77 16.52 -20.83
N GLY A 774 28.42 15.60 -19.92
CA GLY A 774 27.54 15.87 -18.80
C GLY A 774 26.06 15.93 -19.17
N LYS A 775 25.65 15.19 -20.21
CA LYS A 775 24.24 15.07 -20.61
C LYS A 775 23.64 13.77 -20.06
N MET A 776 22.46 13.84 -19.45
CA MET A 776 21.83 12.71 -18.78
C MET A 776 20.61 12.16 -19.51
N LEU A 777 20.47 10.84 -19.44
CA LEU A 777 19.29 10.09 -19.88
C LEU A 777 18.88 9.06 -18.80
N THR A 778 17.62 9.11 -18.40
CA THR A 778 17.04 8.12 -17.49
C THR A 778 16.66 6.85 -18.25
N LEU A 779 17.10 5.70 -17.76
CA LEU A 779 16.82 4.42 -18.38
C LEU A 779 15.51 3.80 -17.90
N LYS A 780 15.00 2.89 -18.74
CA LYS A 780 13.85 2.05 -18.43
C LYS A 780 14.15 1.11 -17.25
N PHE A 781 13.22 1.02 -16.31
CA PHE A 781 13.23 -0.02 -15.29
C PHE A 781 13.21 -1.43 -15.93
N GLY A 782 14.16 -2.29 -15.54
CA GLY A 782 14.29 -3.64 -16.06
C GLY A 782 14.81 -3.74 -17.50
N GLY A 783 15.27 -2.63 -18.11
CA GLY A 783 15.99 -2.66 -19.39
C GLY A 783 17.43 -3.14 -19.22
N ASP A 784 18.07 -3.57 -20.32
CA ASP A 784 19.47 -3.99 -20.33
C ASP A 784 20.42 -2.78 -20.29
N TRP A 785 20.47 -2.12 -19.14
CA TRP A 785 21.32 -0.95 -18.94
C TRP A 785 22.81 -1.26 -19.15
N THR A 786 23.24 -2.50 -18.88
CA THR A 786 24.62 -2.95 -19.10
C THR A 786 24.97 -3.05 -20.57
N GLY A 787 24.09 -3.63 -21.39
CA GLY A 787 24.27 -3.69 -22.84
C GLY A 787 24.28 -2.29 -23.45
N ILE A 788 23.34 -1.44 -23.04
CA ILE A 788 23.24 -0.05 -23.51
C ILE A 788 24.55 0.71 -23.24
N ILE A 789 25.02 0.75 -21.97
CA ILE A 789 26.19 1.57 -21.64
C ILE A 789 27.47 1.06 -22.31
N LYS A 790 27.63 -0.27 -22.43
CA LYS A 790 28.76 -0.88 -23.14
C LYS A 790 28.76 -0.46 -24.61
N LYS A 791 27.59 -0.50 -25.26
CA LYS A 791 27.46 -0.11 -26.67
C LYS A 791 27.68 1.38 -26.87
N LEU A 792 27.14 2.23 -25.99
CA LEU A 792 27.38 3.68 -26.01
C LEU A 792 28.87 4.00 -25.89
N ASN A 793 29.58 3.36 -24.96
CA ASN A 793 31.03 3.54 -24.80
C ASN A 793 31.83 3.01 -26.00
N GLN A 794 31.38 1.95 -26.67
CA GLN A 794 32.02 1.46 -27.90
C GLN A 794 31.85 2.43 -29.07
N MET A 795 30.66 3.02 -29.25
CA MET A 795 30.39 3.97 -30.34
C MET A 795 31.03 5.33 -30.07
N TYR A 796 30.95 5.78 -28.82
CA TYR A 796 31.47 7.06 -28.36
C TYR A 796 32.36 6.86 -27.12
N PRO A 797 33.60 6.37 -27.33
CA PRO A 797 34.53 6.17 -26.23
C PRO A 797 34.91 7.51 -25.60
N ALA A 798 35.05 7.49 -24.27
CA ALA A 798 35.66 8.58 -23.51
C ALA A 798 37.02 8.96 -24.12
N ASN A 799 37.23 10.24 -24.41
CA ASN A 799 38.55 10.72 -24.78
C ASN A 799 39.43 10.71 -23.53
N ASN A 800 40.49 9.89 -23.53
CA ASN A 800 41.50 9.84 -22.45
C ASN A 800 42.20 11.18 -22.27
#